data_AF-A0A194VHR1-F1
#
_entry.id   AF-A0A194VHR1-F1
#
_cell.length_a   1.000
_cell.length_b   1.000
_cell.length_c   1.000
_cell.angle_alpha   90.00
_cell.angle_beta   90.00
_cell.angle_gamma   90.00
#
_symmetry.space_group_name_H-M   'P 1'
#
loop_
_entity.id
_entity.type
_entity.pdbx_description
1 polymer ?
#
loop_
_entity_poly.entity_id
_entity_poly.type
_entity_poly.pdbx_seq_one_letter_code
_entity_poly.pdbx_strand_id
1 'polypeptide(L)'
;MPMIPDGSGGGVVPQVDSIPTETAMTSLTLREKPIVVGIYGIQGCGKTTLINRLKQELGESQFAFFDGSHIIASTVKGGLDVFKNMDEAQQAHHRGLAIQAIAQQCHDTGRVGVVAGHLTLWDGGEAKAVFTRGDLDTYTHILYLDVPVETIAQYRLGDTSRKRTQMDAGVLHSWQVTDNMQTKDICRQHGILFWTVPESALKEKVTNVLDFLKDIRNHTEGENMRRSLARLDEIITPAAKDLDRVLVFDADRTLSSVDAAAIFWEEWFQTRTDSCDQLKQLFSHPMWLYSYKAFRQATLLYEVIPEPDFNRLCAKVARRVEVHPEFVHLLKKVHEKQHVLALVVTSGIRRIWEGVLRHINLHNDVKVIGGGRIADGFVVTPDVKAAIVTRLREQYGVQVFAFGDSEVDIPMLKAADEAFIVSGELNTRSKSMDRVLPAAIQDGLRARQLLLPACAPPRLDETRLPVVRLDDVSIDTPLGRAVKQPSRSRFMHATGTAAAKLLMTPMRDANVAGVALREAHRRAGWWLATHLISEVIGLEEIAIGHVQGHSTTGYQLLGEKTTTIVALMRGGEPMAFGVSEAFPSATFVHAAMPKDVKGQHLIGRSNLILVDSVVNSGASVLEFISYIRSIDKSLRIVVVAGVVQAGFLNQPPEAVANDINVGVVALRVSENKFKGRGGTDTGNRLFNTTHLD
;
A
#
# COMPACT_ATOMS: atom_id res chain seq x y z
N MET A 1 48.31 5.01 43.52
CA MET A 1 48.89 5.96 44.52
C MET A 1 49.67 7.00 43.74
N PRO A 2 49.57 8.32 44.04
CA PRO A 2 49.18 8.95 45.31
C PRO A 2 47.79 9.66 45.23
N MET A 3 46.93 9.48 46.24
CA MET A 3 46.67 10.33 47.42
C MET A 3 45.81 11.57 47.14
N ILE A 4 44.57 11.49 47.65
CA ILE A 4 43.51 12.50 47.77
C ILE A 4 43.94 13.58 48.80
N PRO A 5 43.36 14.79 48.77
CA PRO A 5 42.46 15.16 49.85
C PRO A 5 41.13 15.78 49.38
N ASP A 6 40.10 15.45 50.16
CA ASP A 6 38.70 15.83 50.05
C ASP A 6 38.45 17.34 50.19
N GLY A 7 37.39 17.79 49.54
CA GLY A 7 36.82 19.13 49.70
C GLY A 7 35.35 19.13 49.30
N SER A 8 34.50 18.84 50.28
CA SER A 8 33.04 18.78 50.22
C SER A 8 32.38 20.10 49.82
N GLY A 9 31.45 20.04 48.86
CA GLY A 9 30.52 21.12 48.52
C GLY A 9 29.26 20.53 47.89
N GLY A 10 28.21 20.39 48.70
CA GLY A 10 26.93 19.83 48.28
C GLY A 10 26.22 20.69 47.23
N GLY A 11 25.80 20.04 46.15
CA GLY A 11 24.85 20.55 45.17
C GLY A 11 23.81 19.47 44.90
N VAL A 12 22.58 19.73 45.34
CA VAL A 12 21.41 18.86 45.15
C VAL A 12 21.17 18.70 43.64
N VAL A 13 21.31 17.47 43.15
CA VAL A 13 20.87 17.07 41.81
C VAL A 13 19.36 16.79 41.89
N PRO A 14 18.50 17.42 41.08
CA PRO A 14 17.09 17.06 41.03
C PRO A 14 16.95 15.64 40.46
N GLN A 15 16.22 14.79 41.17
CA GLN A 15 15.79 13.48 40.71
C GLN A 15 15.13 13.59 39.33
N VAL A 16 15.66 12.84 38.37
CA VAL A 16 14.99 12.55 37.11
C VAL A 16 13.94 11.50 37.41
N ASP A 17 12.68 11.92 37.43
CA ASP A 17 11.56 10.99 37.55
C ASP A 17 11.56 10.00 36.39
N SER A 18 11.37 8.75 36.77
CA SER A 18 11.38 7.54 35.95
C SER A 18 10.41 7.58 34.77
N ILE A 19 10.89 7.13 33.62
CA ILE A 19 10.12 6.78 32.42
C ILE A 19 9.07 5.72 32.79
N PRO A 20 7.77 5.90 32.48
CA PRO A 20 6.76 4.89 32.76
C PRO A 20 6.92 3.70 31.81
N THR A 21 6.98 2.51 32.40
CA THR A 21 7.06 1.20 31.77
C THR A 21 5.85 0.93 30.85
N GLU A 22 6.14 0.27 29.73
CA GLU A 22 5.34 0.05 28.51
C GLU A 22 4.07 -0.84 28.67
N THR A 23 3.50 -0.96 29.87
CA THR A 23 2.45 -1.96 30.16
C THR A 23 1.18 -1.40 30.82
N ALA A 24 0.97 -0.08 30.74
CA ALA A 24 -0.26 0.59 31.22
C ALA A 24 -0.89 1.55 30.19
N MET A 25 -0.67 1.31 28.88
CA MET A 25 -1.27 2.10 27.77
C MET A 25 -2.28 1.32 26.92
N THR A 26 -2.80 0.19 27.39
CA THR A 26 -3.94 -0.48 26.74
C THR A 26 -5.23 -0.09 27.47
N SER A 27 -5.93 0.91 26.94
CA SER A 27 -7.31 1.35 27.24
C SER A 27 -7.48 2.84 27.58
N LEU A 28 -6.81 3.73 26.84
CA LEU A 28 -7.35 5.06 26.56
C LEU A 28 -7.67 5.07 25.07
N THR A 29 -8.96 5.06 24.73
CA THR A 29 -9.40 5.40 23.39
C THR A 29 -8.80 6.77 23.05
N LEU A 30 -7.84 6.81 22.13
CA LEU A 30 -7.33 8.06 21.55
C LEU A 30 -8.52 8.81 20.97
N ARG A 31 -9.04 9.80 21.71
CA ARG A 31 -10.16 10.63 21.25
C ARG A 31 -9.66 11.46 20.08
N GLU A 32 -10.24 11.26 18.89
CA GLU A 32 -9.88 12.02 17.69
C GLU A 32 -10.11 13.53 17.90
N LYS A 33 -9.11 14.33 17.54
CA LYS A 33 -9.16 15.79 17.61
C LYS A 33 -10.24 16.31 16.65
N PRO A 34 -11.14 17.21 17.09
CA PRO A 34 -12.17 17.78 16.21
C PRO A 34 -11.55 18.60 15.07
N ILE A 35 -12.22 18.61 13.92
CA ILE A 35 -11.78 19.40 12.76
C ILE A 35 -12.18 20.86 12.97
N VAL A 36 -11.18 21.71 13.17
CA VAL A 36 -11.34 23.17 13.25
C VAL A 36 -10.49 23.84 12.17
N VAL A 37 -11.14 24.68 11.37
CA VAL A 37 -10.60 25.37 10.20
C VAL A 37 -10.56 26.87 10.46
N GLY A 38 -9.38 27.46 10.42
CA GLY A 38 -9.18 28.89 10.54
C GLY A 38 -9.22 29.58 9.19
N ILE A 39 -10.06 30.61 9.03
CA ILE A 39 -10.00 31.54 7.90
C ILE A 39 -9.15 32.74 8.32
N TYR A 40 -7.97 32.87 7.72
CA TYR A 40 -6.92 33.83 8.08
C TYR A 40 -6.68 34.84 6.95
N GLY A 41 -5.94 35.89 7.27
CA GLY A 41 -5.57 36.99 6.38
C GLY A 41 -5.64 38.32 7.11
N ILE A 42 -5.00 39.34 6.55
CA ILE A 42 -4.94 40.67 7.18
C ILE A 42 -6.32 41.32 7.35
N GLN A 43 -6.41 42.34 8.19
CA GLN A 43 -7.69 43.01 8.46
C GLN A 43 -8.25 43.63 7.17
N GLY A 44 -9.46 43.21 6.79
CA GLY A 44 -10.17 43.72 5.63
C GLY A 44 -10.12 42.85 4.37
N CYS A 45 -9.46 41.70 4.41
CA CYS A 45 -9.45 40.74 3.28
C CYS A 45 -10.78 39.99 3.02
N GLY A 46 -11.87 40.31 3.73
CA GLY A 46 -13.19 39.71 3.45
C GLY A 46 -13.53 38.42 4.19
N LYS A 47 -12.82 38.06 5.28
CA LYS A 47 -13.09 36.84 6.09
C LYS A 47 -14.57 36.66 6.47
N THR A 48 -15.17 37.68 7.06
CA THR A 48 -16.58 37.63 7.51
C THR A 48 -17.53 37.44 6.33
N THR A 49 -17.27 38.10 5.20
CA THR A 49 -18.05 37.93 3.97
C THR A 49 -17.98 36.49 3.46
N LEU A 50 -16.78 35.89 3.45
CA LEU A 50 -16.60 34.49 3.06
C LEU A 50 -17.35 33.56 4.00
N ILE A 51 -17.20 33.71 5.32
CA ILE A 51 -17.90 32.87 6.31
C ILE A 51 -19.41 32.95 6.15
N ASN A 52 -19.97 34.15 5.96
CA ASN A 52 -21.41 34.31 5.75
C ASN A 52 -21.89 33.60 4.49
N ARG A 53 -21.11 33.66 3.40
CA ARG A 53 -21.41 32.94 2.16
C ARG A 53 -21.31 31.43 2.34
N LEU A 54 -20.28 30.94 3.02
CA LEU A 54 -20.12 29.52 3.35
C LEU A 54 -21.28 29.01 4.21
N LYS A 55 -21.72 29.81 5.20
CA LYS A 55 -22.88 29.49 6.04
C LYS A 55 -24.18 29.37 5.23
N GLN A 56 -24.37 30.20 4.21
CA GLN A 56 -25.53 30.12 3.31
C GLN A 56 -25.48 28.86 2.42
N GLU A 57 -24.30 28.50 1.89
CA GLU A 57 -24.19 27.40 0.93
C GLU A 57 -24.01 26.00 1.56
N LEU A 58 -23.34 25.89 2.71
CA LEU A 58 -23.11 24.62 3.41
C LEU A 58 -24.19 24.30 4.45
N GLY A 59 -24.88 25.33 4.98
CA GLY A 59 -25.77 25.19 6.12
C GLY A 59 -25.05 24.80 7.42
N GLU A 60 -25.81 24.59 8.50
CA GLU A 60 -25.26 24.37 9.85
C GLU A 60 -25.43 22.93 10.40
N SER A 61 -25.87 22.00 9.54
CA SER A 61 -26.07 20.60 9.93
C SER A 61 -24.74 19.90 10.19
N GLN A 62 -23.74 20.15 9.34
CA GLN A 62 -22.42 19.50 9.38
C GLN A 62 -21.29 20.46 9.70
N PHE A 63 -21.58 21.76 9.70
CA PHE A 63 -20.62 22.83 9.93
C PHE A 63 -21.10 23.73 11.06
N ALA A 64 -20.16 24.27 11.82
CA ALA A 64 -20.40 25.30 12.83
C ALA A 64 -19.53 26.52 12.50
N PHE A 65 -20.14 27.68 12.36
CA PHE A 65 -19.47 28.91 11.97
C PHE A 65 -19.31 29.82 13.18
N PHE A 66 -18.09 30.27 13.44
CA PHE A 66 -17.74 31.05 14.61
C PHE A 66 -17.14 32.39 14.22
N ASP A 67 -17.70 33.46 14.78
CA ASP A 67 -17.00 34.74 14.87
C ASP A 67 -16.13 34.71 16.15
N GLY A 68 -14.81 34.66 15.98
CA GLY A 68 -13.87 34.58 17.10
C GLY A 68 -14.05 35.73 18.10
N SER A 69 -14.42 36.92 17.62
CA SER A 69 -14.65 38.07 18.51
C SER A 69 -15.90 37.91 19.37
N HIS A 70 -16.94 37.26 18.84
CA HIS A 70 -18.17 36.96 19.58
C HIS A 70 -17.93 35.89 20.65
N ILE A 71 -17.15 34.84 20.36
CA ILE A 71 -16.83 33.81 21.35
C ILE A 71 -15.96 34.38 22.46
N ILE A 72 -14.95 35.19 22.13
CA ILE A 72 -14.14 35.89 23.14
C ILE A 72 -15.02 36.75 24.06
N ALA A 73 -15.96 37.52 23.49
CA ALA A 73 -16.90 38.33 24.28
C ALA A 73 -17.72 37.49 25.27
N SER A 74 -18.07 36.25 24.91
CA SER A 74 -18.81 35.34 25.81
C SER A 74 -17.95 34.82 26.98
N THR A 75 -16.62 34.80 26.83
CA THR A 75 -15.68 34.36 27.88
C THR A 75 -15.33 35.46 28.88
N VAL A 76 -15.72 36.72 28.62
CA VAL A 76 -15.36 37.89 29.45
C VAL A 76 -16.62 38.52 30.04
N LYS A 77 -16.67 38.63 31.37
CA LYS A 77 -17.72 39.41 32.06
C LYS A 77 -17.59 40.89 31.66
N GLY A 78 -18.55 41.40 30.90
CA GLY A 78 -18.54 42.76 30.34
C GLY A 78 -18.24 42.84 28.84
N GLY A 79 -18.03 41.70 28.17
CA GLY A 79 -17.97 41.61 26.72
C GLY A 79 -16.67 42.11 26.09
N LEU A 80 -16.72 42.36 24.78
CA LEU A 80 -15.52 42.59 23.96
C LEU A 80 -14.79 43.91 24.29
N ASP A 81 -15.49 44.93 24.76
CA ASP A 81 -14.85 46.22 25.07
C ASP A 81 -14.04 46.17 26.36
N VAL A 82 -14.45 45.35 27.33
CA VAL A 82 -13.62 45.05 28.51
C VAL A 82 -12.39 44.25 28.09
N PHE A 83 -12.56 43.25 27.22
CA PHE A 83 -11.44 42.47 26.68
C PHE A 83 -10.36 43.32 26.01
N LYS A 84 -10.73 44.31 25.20
CA LYS A 84 -9.76 45.20 24.52
C LYS A 84 -8.89 46.03 25.47
N ASN A 85 -9.39 46.31 26.68
CA ASN A 85 -8.71 47.11 27.69
C ASN A 85 -7.89 46.27 28.68
N MET A 86 -7.92 44.93 28.55
CA MET A 86 -7.10 44.02 29.35
C MET A 86 -5.64 44.03 28.91
N ASP A 87 -4.75 43.61 29.80
CA ASP A 87 -3.34 43.38 29.44
C ASP A 87 -3.17 42.18 28.49
N GLU A 88 -1.99 42.05 27.89
CA GLU A 88 -1.72 41.01 26.89
C GLU A 88 -1.86 39.58 27.45
N ALA A 89 -1.50 39.35 28.71
CA ALA A 89 -1.58 38.03 29.34
C ALA A 89 -3.04 37.61 29.57
N GLN A 90 -3.88 38.53 30.03
CA GLN A 90 -5.32 38.34 30.17
C GLN A 90 -6.00 38.15 28.82
N GLN A 91 -5.63 38.95 27.81
CA GLN A 91 -6.15 38.77 26.46
C GLN A 91 -5.79 37.39 25.89
N ALA A 92 -4.54 36.95 26.06
CA ALA A 92 -4.09 35.63 25.64
C ALA A 92 -4.86 34.51 26.37
N HIS A 93 -5.10 34.66 27.67
CA HIS A 93 -5.88 33.69 28.46
C HIS A 93 -7.31 33.53 27.91
N HIS A 94 -8.02 34.64 27.69
CA HIS A 94 -9.40 34.60 27.16
C HIS A 94 -9.48 34.13 25.70
N ARG A 95 -8.49 34.46 24.86
CA ARG A 95 -8.37 33.86 23.51
C ARG A 95 -8.21 32.34 23.58
N GLY A 96 -7.38 31.86 24.50
CA GLY A 96 -7.19 30.43 24.76
C GLY A 96 -8.49 29.73 25.20
N LEU A 97 -9.25 30.32 26.11
CA LEU A 97 -10.55 29.79 26.53
C LEU A 97 -11.57 29.76 25.37
N ALA A 98 -11.58 30.79 24.54
CA ALA A 98 -12.50 30.88 23.41
C ALA A 98 -12.24 29.76 22.38
N ILE A 99 -10.99 29.53 22.00
CA ILE A 99 -10.66 28.49 21.02
C ILE A 99 -10.87 27.08 21.59
N GLN A 100 -10.62 26.88 22.89
CA GLN A 100 -10.95 25.63 23.59
C GLN A 100 -12.46 25.35 23.61
N ALA A 101 -13.28 26.37 23.85
CA ALA A 101 -14.74 26.25 23.81
C ALA A 101 -15.23 25.86 22.41
N ILE A 102 -14.65 26.45 21.36
CA ILE A 102 -14.93 26.07 19.96
C ILE A 102 -14.56 24.62 19.72
N ALA A 103 -13.36 24.20 20.13
CA ALA A 103 -12.89 22.83 19.98
C ALA A 103 -13.85 21.84 20.66
N GLN A 104 -14.24 22.12 21.91
CA GLN A 104 -15.16 21.28 22.67
C GLN A 104 -16.53 21.18 21.98
N GLN A 105 -17.09 22.30 21.50
CA GLN A 105 -18.36 22.29 20.80
C GLN A 105 -18.31 21.50 19.49
N CYS A 106 -17.22 21.62 18.72
CA CYS A 106 -17.00 20.82 17.51
C CYS A 106 -16.88 19.33 17.82
N HIS A 107 -16.19 18.99 18.92
CA HIS A 107 -16.09 17.62 19.39
C HIS A 107 -17.47 17.05 19.79
N ASP A 108 -18.22 17.76 20.62
CA ASP A 108 -19.52 17.33 21.14
C ASP A 108 -20.58 17.18 20.04
N THR A 109 -20.52 18.03 19.01
CA THR A 109 -21.49 18.02 17.92
C THR A 109 -21.05 17.21 16.69
N GLY A 110 -19.79 16.80 16.62
CA GLY A 110 -19.19 16.17 15.44
C GLY A 110 -19.16 17.06 14.19
N ARG A 111 -19.35 18.38 14.33
CA ARG A 111 -19.38 19.34 13.22
C ARG A 111 -18.00 19.94 12.97
N VAL A 112 -17.71 20.22 11.71
CA VAL A 112 -16.50 20.96 11.33
C VAL A 112 -16.64 22.42 11.75
N GLY A 113 -15.70 22.90 12.57
CA GLY A 113 -15.65 24.30 12.99
C GLY A 113 -14.99 25.17 11.95
N VAL A 114 -15.60 26.29 11.59
CA VAL A 114 -15.02 27.31 10.69
C VAL A 114 -14.96 28.63 11.45
N VAL A 115 -13.74 29.13 11.69
CA VAL A 115 -13.48 30.25 12.59
C VAL A 115 -12.80 31.39 11.83
N ALA A 116 -13.29 32.62 11.95
CA ALA A 116 -12.52 33.80 11.55
C ALA A 116 -11.40 34.05 12.56
N GLY A 117 -10.15 33.81 12.14
CA GLY A 117 -8.96 33.99 12.96
C GLY A 117 -8.06 35.12 12.47
N HIS A 118 -7.08 35.46 13.30
CA HIS A 118 -6.04 36.44 13.01
C HIS A 118 -4.73 35.95 13.58
N LEU A 119 -3.67 35.97 12.77
CA LEU A 119 -2.31 35.79 13.28
C LEU A 119 -1.83 37.09 13.89
N THR A 120 -1.94 38.18 13.13
CA THR A 120 -1.60 39.54 13.56
C THR A 120 -2.78 40.51 13.46
N LEU A 121 -2.78 41.53 14.33
CA LEU A 121 -3.68 42.69 14.25
C LEU A 121 -2.86 43.97 14.14
N TRP A 122 -3.32 44.90 13.32
CA TRP A 122 -2.72 46.22 13.22
C TRP A 122 -3.18 47.09 14.38
N ASP A 123 -2.25 47.71 15.11
CA ASP A 123 -2.54 48.53 16.29
C ASP A 123 -2.47 50.05 16.04
N GLY A 124 -2.10 50.46 14.82
CA GLY A 124 -1.95 51.87 14.44
C GLY A 124 -0.52 52.24 14.07
N GLY A 125 0.48 51.44 14.45
CA GLY A 125 1.87 51.61 14.05
C GLY A 125 2.54 50.32 13.55
N GLU A 126 2.19 49.16 14.12
CA GLU A 126 2.79 47.88 13.78
C GLU A 126 1.76 46.73 13.77
N ALA A 127 2.19 45.58 13.23
CA ALA A 127 1.41 44.33 13.25
C ALA A 127 1.78 43.52 14.49
N LYS A 128 0.85 43.41 15.45
CA LYS A 128 1.04 42.64 16.69
C LYS A 128 0.50 41.23 16.57
N ALA A 129 1.29 40.24 16.97
CA ALA A 129 0.87 38.85 17.03
C ALA A 129 -0.20 38.64 18.11
N VAL A 130 -1.26 37.92 17.78
CA VAL A 130 -2.40 37.69 18.68
C VAL A 130 -2.80 36.22 18.83
N PHE A 131 -2.14 35.32 18.12
CA PHE A 131 -2.36 33.89 18.23
C PHE A 131 -1.85 33.34 19.58
N THR A 132 -2.48 32.28 20.05
CA THR A 132 -2.16 31.62 21.32
C THR A 132 -1.70 30.19 21.10
N ARG A 133 -1.12 29.58 22.14
CA ARG A 133 -0.81 28.14 22.08
C ARG A 133 -2.06 27.27 21.86
N GLY A 134 -3.19 27.69 22.42
CA GLY A 134 -4.48 27.01 22.23
C GLY A 134 -4.93 27.00 20.76
N ASP A 135 -4.61 28.04 19.99
CA ASP A 135 -4.88 28.07 18.54
C ASP A 135 -4.08 26.99 17.82
N LEU A 136 -2.78 26.88 18.12
CA LEU A 136 -1.89 25.89 17.52
C LEU A 136 -2.32 24.46 17.82
N ASP A 137 -2.77 24.23 19.05
CA ASP A 137 -3.21 22.91 19.50
C ASP A 137 -4.64 22.58 19.00
N THR A 138 -5.43 23.57 18.57
CA THR A 138 -6.83 23.39 18.12
C THR A 138 -6.98 23.33 16.61
N TYR A 139 -6.37 24.26 15.86
CA TYR A 139 -6.54 24.29 14.41
C TYR A 139 -6.00 23.01 13.78
N THR A 140 -6.74 22.53 12.79
CA THR A 140 -6.33 21.41 11.92
C THR A 140 -5.96 21.92 10.54
N HIS A 141 -6.61 23.00 10.11
CA HIS A 141 -6.41 23.65 8.83
C HIS A 141 -6.43 25.16 8.99
N ILE A 142 -5.65 25.87 8.19
CA ILE A 142 -5.71 27.32 8.02
C ILE A 142 -5.80 27.65 6.52
N LEU A 143 -6.84 28.40 6.16
CA LEU A 143 -7.04 28.97 4.82
C LEU A 143 -6.67 30.44 4.89
N TYR A 144 -5.59 30.81 4.22
CA TYR A 144 -5.13 32.19 4.17
C TYR A 144 -5.70 32.90 2.95
N LEU A 145 -6.49 33.95 3.15
CA LEU A 145 -7.07 34.73 2.06
C LEU A 145 -6.03 35.68 1.46
N ASP A 146 -5.54 35.33 0.27
CA ASP A 146 -4.55 36.11 -0.49
C ASP A 146 -5.25 37.00 -1.52
N VAL A 147 -5.86 38.06 -1.00
CA VAL A 147 -6.60 39.07 -1.80
C VAL A 147 -5.64 40.21 -2.17
N PRO A 148 -5.65 40.71 -3.41
CA PRO A 148 -4.85 41.87 -3.81
C PRO A 148 -5.03 43.06 -2.85
N VAL A 149 -3.94 43.72 -2.51
CA VAL A 149 -3.92 44.79 -1.50
C VAL A 149 -4.78 45.99 -1.91
N GLU A 150 -4.92 46.23 -3.21
CA GLU A 150 -5.77 47.26 -3.79
C GLU A 150 -7.25 46.95 -3.50
N THR A 151 -7.65 45.69 -3.68
CA THR A 151 -8.99 45.21 -3.32
C THR A 151 -9.20 45.32 -1.81
N ILE A 152 -8.22 44.95 -0.99
CA ILE A 152 -8.30 45.10 0.48
C ILE A 152 -8.47 46.58 0.86
N ALA A 153 -7.72 47.49 0.23
CA ALA A 153 -7.83 48.92 0.47
C ALA A 153 -9.25 49.42 0.12
N GLN A 154 -9.81 49.00 -1.02
CA GLN A 154 -11.18 49.31 -1.41
C GLN A 154 -12.21 48.77 -0.40
N TYR A 155 -12.08 47.53 0.04
CA TYR A 155 -12.96 46.95 1.08
C TYR A 155 -12.86 47.69 2.40
N ARG A 156 -11.68 48.20 2.78
CA ARG A 156 -11.49 48.98 4.00
C ARG A 156 -12.12 50.37 3.88
N LEU A 157 -12.05 51.01 2.71
CA LEU A 157 -12.70 52.31 2.46
C LEU A 157 -14.23 52.21 2.45
N GLY A 158 -14.78 51.11 1.89
CA GLY A 158 -16.22 50.88 1.83
C GLY A 158 -16.85 50.30 3.09
N ASP A 159 -16.06 49.90 4.09
CA ASP A 159 -16.59 49.31 5.33
C ASP A 159 -17.09 50.41 6.28
N THR A 160 -18.41 50.62 6.26
CA THR A 160 -19.09 51.54 7.18
C THR A 160 -19.34 50.94 8.57
N SER A 161 -19.15 49.63 8.73
CA SER A 161 -19.46 48.89 9.96
C SER A 161 -18.32 48.88 10.98
N ARG A 162 -17.07 49.06 10.52
CA ARG A 162 -15.87 49.09 11.38
C ARG A 162 -14.99 50.29 11.04
N LYS A 163 -14.65 51.09 12.04
CA LYS A 163 -13.62 52.14 11.88
C LYS A 163 -12.26 51.48 11.65
N ARG A 164 -11.68 51.68 10.47
CA ARG A 164 -10.36 51.15 10.11
C ARG A 164 -9.41 52.30 9.79
N THR A 165 -8.20 52.23 10.31
CA THR A 165 -7.14 53.19 9.95
C THR A 165 -6.87 53.09 8.45
N GLN A 166 -6.83 54.24 7.77
CA GLN A 166 -6.41 54.32 6.38
C GLN A 166 -4.93 53.96 6.31
N MET A 167 -4.57 53.04 5.43
CA MET A 167 -3.21 52.54 5.29
C MET A 167 -2.79 52.65 3.85
N ASP A 168 -1.52 52.96 3.63
CA ASP A 168 -0.91 52.95 2.31
C ASP A 168 -0.86 51.52 1.73
N ALA A 169 -0.97 51.40 0.42
CA ALA A 169 -0.97 50.11 -0.27
C ALA A 169 0.34 49.34 -0.07
N GLY A 170 1.48 50.03 0.00
CA GLY A 170 2.79 49.41 0.28
C GLY A 170 2.87 48.82 1.69
N VAL A 171 2.28 49.50 2.67
CA VAL A 171 2.21 49.00 4.06
C VAL A 171 1.30 47.77 4.14
N LEU A 172 0.14 47.80 3.46
CA LEU A 172 -0.75 46.63 3.38
C LEU A 172 -0.07 45.44 2.71
N HIS A 173 0.70 45.67 1.65
CA HIS A 173 1.47 44.64 0.97
C HIS A 173 2.54 44.03 1.86
N SER A 174 3.38 44.86 2.49
CA SER A 174 4.41 44.38 3.42
C SER A 174 3.80 43.58 4.57
N TRP A 175 2.67 44.04 5.10
CA TRP A 175 1.95 43.34 6.16
C TRP A 175 1.41 41.99 5.69
N GLN A 176 0.69 41.93 4.56
CA GLN A 176 0.12 40.68 4.04
C GLN A 176 1.18 39.64 3.72
N VAL A 177 2.27 40.06 3.07
CA VAL A 177 3.39 39.18 2.73
C VAL A 177 4.04 38.59 3.99
N THR A 178 4.27 39.42 5.01
CA THR A 178 4.86 38.99 6.28
C THR A 178 3.92 38.06 7.05
N ASP A 179 2.64 38.42 7.15
CA ASP A 179 1.61 37.66 7.88
C ASP A 179 1.34 36.30 7.21
N ASN A 180 1.32 36.24 5.87
CA ASN A 180 1.20 34.99 5.12
C ASN A 180 2.41 34.07 5.36
N MET A 181 3.63 34.59 5.21
CA MET A 181 4.85 33.81 5.45
C MET A 181 4.90 33.25 6.87
N GLN A 182 4.64 34.09 7.88
CA GLN A 182 4.62 33.66 9.28
C GLN A 182 3.51 32.62 9.54
N THR A 183 2.32 32.81 8.97
CA THR A 183 1.22 31.84 9.11
C THR A 183 1.62 30.49 8.51
N LYS A 184 2.20 30.49 7.31
CA LYS A 184 2.68 29.27 6.63
C LYS A 184 3.74 28.55 7.45
N ASP A 185 4.71 29.27 8.01
CA ASP A 185 5.77 28.70 8.83
C ASP A 185 5.24 28.10 10.13
N ILE A 186 4.36 28.80 10.82
CA ILE A 186 3.70 28.30 12.04
C ILE A 186 2.90 27.03 11.71
N CYS A 187 2.14 27.02 10.63
CA CYS A 187 1.37 25.84 10.23
C CYS A 187 2.28 24.64 9.98
N ARG A 188 3.39 24.86 9.28
CA ARG A 188 4.40 23.82 9.01
C ARG A 188 5.05 23.30 10.30
N GLN A 189 5.35 24.16 11.26
CA GLN A 189 5.95 23.78 12.54
C GLN A 189 4.99 23.06 13.49
N HIS A 190 3.68 23.17 13.28
CA HIS A 190 2.65 22.62 14.17
C HIS A 190 1.74 21.57 13.50
N GLY A 191 2.04 21.16 12.26
CA GLY A 191 1.32 20.08 11.58
C GLY A 191 -0.13 20.46 11.23
N ILE A 192 -0.35 21.76 10.98
CA ILE A 192 -1.61 22.35 10.55
C ILE A 192 -1.57 22.44 9.03
N LEU A 193 -2.61 21.93 8.36
CA LEU A 193 -2.71 21.99 6.91
C LEU A 193 -2.96 23.44 6.47
N PHE A 194 -2.14 23.95 5.56
CA PHE A 194 -2.17 25.34 5.12
C PHE A 194 -2.53 25.44 3.65
N TRP A 195 -3.47 26.32 3.32
CA TRP A 195 -3.83 26.64 1.94
C TRP A 195 -3.92 28.15 1.74
N THR A 196 -3.15 28.67 0.79
CA THR A 196 -3.30 30.04 0.31
C THR A 196 -4.44 30.08 -0.71
N VAL A 197 -5.52 30.77 -0.35
CA VAL A 197 -6.72 30.91 -1.18
C VAL A 197 -6.57 32.16 -2.05
N PRO A 198 -6.33 32.04 -3.36
CA PRO A 198 -6.22 33.20 -4.24
C PRO A 198 -7.59 33.86 -4.43
N GLU A 199 -7.60 35.15 -4.75
CA GLU A 199 -8.85 35.89 -5.00
C GLU A 199 -9.73 35.27 -6.09
N SER A 200 -9.14 34.65 -7.12
CA SER A 200 -9.88 33.94 -8.17
C SER A 200 -10.77 32.82 -7.60
N ALA A 201 -10.28 32.11 -6.58
CA ALA A 201 -11.04 31.06 -5.88
C ALA A 201 -12.18 31.62 -4.99
N LEU A 202 -12.24 32.95 -4.79
CA LEU A 202 -13.32 33.65 -4.09
C LEU A 202 -14.36 34.25 -5.07
N LYS A 203 -13.94 34.60 -6.29
CA LYS A 203 -14.72 35.29 -7.33
C LYS A 203 -15.48 34.35 -8.26
N GLU A 204 -14.83 33.29 -8.75
CA GLU A 204 -15.56 32.17 -9.37
C GLU A 204 -16.46 31.56 -8.28
N LYS A 205 -17.61 30.96 -8.64
CA LYS A 205 -18.52 30.34 -7.65
C LYS A 205 -17.68 29.61 -6.60
N VAL A 206 -17.94 29.79 -5.31
CA VAL A 206 -17.11 29.35 -4.14
C VAL A 206 -16.83 27.83 -4.11
N THR A 207 -17.25 27.11 -5.14
CA THR A 207 -16.99 25.72 -5.47
C THR A 207 -15.65 25.23 -4.95
N ASN A 208 -14.51 25.92 -5.17
CA ASN A 208 -13.22 25.41 -4.69
C ASN A 208 -13.07 25.39 -3.14
N VAL A 209 -13.49 26.44 -2.43
CA VAL A 209 -13.44 26.46 -0.95
C VAL A 209 -14.54 25.59 -0.34
N LEU A 210 -15.71 25.55 -0.98
CA LEU A 210 -16.82 24.68 -0.58
C LEU A 210 -16.46 23.21 -0.72
N ASP A 211 -15.88 22.82 -1.86
CA ASP A 211 -15.49 21.45 -2.15
C ASP A 211 -14.35 21.02 -1.23
N PHE A 212 -13.41 21.92 -0.93
CA PHE A 212 -12.42 21.69 0.10
C PHE A 212 -13.04 21.42 1.48
N LEU A 213 -13.96 22.28 1.95
CA LEU A 213 -14.60 22.09 3.26
C LEU A 213 -15.45 20.81 3.33
N LYS A 214 -16.13 20.45 2.24
CA LYS A 214 -16.86 19.18 2.11
C LYS A 214 -15.91 17.98 2.14
N ASP A 215 -14.77 18.09 1.47
CA ASP A 215 -13.76 17.03 1.41
C ASP A 215 -13.13 16.82 2.80
N ILE A 216 -12.75 17.89 3.51
CA ILE A 216 -12.09 17.83 4.84
C ILE A 216 -12.87 17.00 5.85
N ARG A 217 -14.20 17.06 5.82
CA ARG A 217 -15.04 16.30 6.74
C ARG A 217 -14.71 14.80 6.75
N ASN A 218 -14.21 14.26 5.64
CA ASN A 218 -13.88 12.86 5.50
C ASN A 218 -12.36 12.63 5.30
N HIS A 219 -11.50 13.58 5.72
CA HIS A 219 -10.03 13.44 5.68
C HIS A 219 -9.53 12.53 6.80
N THR A 220 -9.79 11.24 6.66
CA THR A 220 -9.15 10.21 7.49
C THR A 220 -8.33 9.29 6.61
N GLU A 221 -7.31 8.68 7.19
CA GLU A 221 -6.50 7.67 6.51
C GLU A 221 -7.38 6.48 6.06
N GLY A 222 -8.35 6.09 6.89
CA GLY A 222 -9.30 5.03 6.58
C GLY A 222 -10.21 5.34 5.39
N GLU A 223 -10.78 6.55 5.32
CA GLU A 223 -11.60 6.95 4.16
C GLU A 223 -10.75 7.12 2.90
N ASN A 224 -9.54 7.66 3.03
CA ASN A 224 -8.58 7.76 1.93
C ASN A 224 -8.24 6.38 1.36
N MET A 225 -7.98 5.42 2.24
CA MET A 225 -7.74 4.02 1.88
C MET A 225 -8.94 3.43 1.15
N ARG A 226 -10.14 3.58 1.72
CA ARG A 226 -11.39 3.07 1.14
C ARG A 226 -11.62 3.60 -0.27
N ARG A 227 -11.46 4.91 -0.50
CA ARG A 227 -11.61 5.54 -1.82
C ARG A 227 -10.56 5.03 -2.81
N SER A 228 -9.31 4.90 -2.37
CA SER A 228 -8.21 4.40 -3.21
C SER A 228 -8.44 2.95 -3.65
N LEU A 229 -8.89 2.08 -2.73
CA LEU A 229 -9.21 0.69 -3.04
C LEU A 229 -10.49 0.55 -3.88
N ALA A 230 -11.50 1.40 -3.67
CA ALA A 230 -12.67 1.44 -4.55
C ALA A 230 -12.26 1.79 -5.99
N ARG A 231 -11.32 2.73 -6.17
CA ARG A 231 -10.79 3.07 -7.48
C ARG A 231 -10.04 1.91 -8.13
N LEU A 232 -9.30 1.12 -7.34
CA LEU A 232 -8.69 -0.12 -7.82
C LEU A 232 -9.77 -1.12 -8.28
N ASP A 233 -10.81 -1.32 -7.47
CA ASP A 233 -11.86 -2.28 -7.78
C ASP A 233 -12.60 -1.93 -9.08
N GLU A 234 -12.86 -0.65 -9.33
CA GLU A 234 -13.42 -0.14 -10.59
C GLU A 234 -12.56 -0.54 -11.81
N ILE A 235 -11.23 -0.57 -11.64
CA ILE A 235 -10.29 -0.89 -12.70
C ILE A 235 -10.17 -2.40 -12.91
N ILE A 236 -10.07 -3.18 -11.83
CA ILE A 236 -9.76 -4.62 -11.89
C ILE A 236 -10.99 -5.48 -12.14
N THR A 237 -12.13 -5.15 -11.55
CA THR A 237 -13.35 -5.99 -11.60
C THR A 237 -13.78 -6.37 -13.02
N PRO A 238 -13.70 -5.49 -14.04
CA PRO A 238 -14.03 -5.86 -15.42
C PRO A 238 -13.13 -6.95 -16.03
N ALA A 239 -11.85 -7.01 -15.63
CA ALA A 239 -10.85 -7.93 -16.17
C ALA A 239 -10.59 -9.15 -15.27
N ALA A 240 -11.14 -9.18 -14.06
CA ALA A 240 -10.79 -10.14 -13.00
C ALA A 240 -10.95 -11.63 -13.36
N LYS A 241 -11.75 -11.96 -14.37
CA LYS A 241 -11.94 -13.37 -14.79
C LYS A 241 -10.77 -13.92 -15.58
N ASP A 242 -10.14 -13.07 -16.39
CA ASP A 242 -9.10 -13.47 -17.34
C ASP A 242 -7.71 -13.09 -16.82
N LEU A 243 -7.65 -12.25 -15.79
CA LEU A 243 -6.43 -11.74 -15.19
C LEU A 243 -5.74 -12.81 -14.32
N ASP A 244 -4.47 -13.05 -14.59
CA ASP A 244 -3.56 -13.87 -13.77
C ASP A 244 -2.48 -12.97 -13.12
N ARG A 245 -2.10 -11.87 -13.77
CA ARG A 245 -0.94 -11.07 -13.36
C ARG A 245 -1.18 -9.58 -13.44
N VAL A 246 -0.61 -8.86 -12.48
CA VAL A 246 -0.62 -7.39 -12.49
C VAL A 246 0.80 -6.87 -12.29
N LEU A 247 1.24 -6.03 -13.21
CA LEU A 247 2.47 -5.27 -13.10
C LEU A 247 2.13 -3.91 -12.52
N VAL A 248 2.61 -3.65 -11.31
CA VAL A 248 2.37 -2.42 -10.55
C VAL A 248 3.62 -1.57 -10.60
N PHE A 249 3.51 -0.37 -11.17
CA PHE A 249 4.63 0.55 -11.31
C PHE A 249 4.40 1.78 -10.45
N ASP A 250 5.40 2.15 -9.66
CA ASP A 250 5.58 3.56 -9.36
C ASP A 250 5.96 4.30 -10.66
N ALA A 251 5.77 5.61 -10.68
CA ALA A 251 5.86 6.39 -11.89
C ALA A 251 7.16 7.20 -11.95
N ASP A 252 7.27 8.25 -11.13
CA ASP A 252 8.43 9.15 -11.11
C ASP A 252 9.70 8.38 -10.75
N ARG A 253 10.80 8.61 -11.49
CA ARG A 253 12.09 7.89 -11.35
C ARG A 253 12.06 6.35 -11.46
N THR A 254 10.88 5.77 -11.63
CA THR A 254 10.65 4.34 -11.90
C THR A 254 10.42 4.14 -13.41
N LEU A 255 9.32 4.65 -13.98
CA LEU A 255 9.04 4.56 -15.42
C LEU A 255 9.86 5.54 -16.25
N SER A 256 10.33 6.63 -15.64
CA SER A 256 11.18 7.65 -16.25
C SER A 256 12.44 7.87 -15.42
N SER A 257 13.44 8.58 -15.93
CA SER A 257 14.62 9.00 -15.15
C SER A 257 14.38 10.27 -14.32
N VAL A 258 13.27 10.98 -14.57
CA VAL A 258 12.98 12.28 -13.98
C VAL A 258 11.87 12.22 -12.94
N ASP A 259 11.81 13.27 -12.14
CA ASP A 259 10.75 13.56 -11.19
C ASP A 259 9.80 14.59 -11.82
N ALA A 260 8.60 14.15 -12.22
CA ALA A 260 7.68 15.01 -12.95
C ALA A 260 7.14 16.16 -12.09
N ALA A 261 7.04 15.98 -10.77
CA ALA A 261 6.63 17.05 -9.86
C ALA A 261 7.71 18.15 -9.78
N ALA A 262 8.99 17.77 -9.77
CA ALA A 262 10.09 18.74 -9.83
C ALA A 262 10.05 19.58 -11.12
N ILE A 263 9.84 18.95 -12.28
CA ILE A 263 9.70 19.65 -13.58
C ILE A 263 8.47 20.55 -13.58
N PHE A 264 7.34 20.08 -13.01
CA PHE A 264 6.12 20.87 -12.89
C PHE A 264 6.34 22.18 -12.13
N TRP A 265 7.02 22.11 -10.98
CA TRP A 265 7.31 23.31 -10.19
C TRP A 265 8.36 24.20 -10.86
N GLU A 266 9.38 23.63 -11.50
CA GLU A 266 10.34 24.40 -12.30
C GLU A 266 9.62 25.23 -13.38
N GLU A 267 8.72 24.62 -14.13
CA GLU A 267 7.92 25.28 -15.18
C GLU A 267 7.03 26.39 -14.63
N TRP A 268 6.48 26.21 -13.44
CA TRP A 268 5.70 27.24 -12.76
C TRP A 268 6.60 28.41 -12.31
N PHE A 269 7.77 28.15 -11.72
CA PHE A 269 8.69 29.18 -11.23
C PHE A 269 9.54 29.83 -12.32
N GLN A 270 9.71 29.25 -13.51
CA GLN A 270 10.31 30.00 -14.63
C GLN A 270 9.50 31.27 -14.98
N THR A 271 8.25 31.36 -14.52
CA THR A 271 7.42 32.58 -14.57
C THR A 271 7.51 33.47 -13.33
N ARG A 272 8.19 33.05 -12.25
CA ARG A 272 8.24 33.69 -10.91
C ARG A 272 9.60 33.48 -10.22
N THR A 273 10.31 34.56 -9.92
CA THR A 273 11.72 34.63 -9.46
C THR A 273 12.14 33.87 -8.18
N ASP A 274 11.29 33.07 -7.54
CA ASP A 274 11.60 32.36 -6.28
C ASP A 274 11.70 30.85 -6.50
N SER A 275 12.94 30.36 -6.68
CA SER A 275 13.26 28.93 -6.75
C SER A 275 13.34 28.33 -5.34
N CYS A 276 12.24 27.71 -4.91
CA CYS A 276 12.24 26.88 -3.71
C CYS A 276 11.47 25.59 -4.00
N ASP A 277 12.15 24.44 -3.86
CA ASP A 277 11.54 23.11 -3.97
C ASP A 277 10.64 22.84 -2.74
N GLN A 278 9.41 23.38 -2.79
CA GLN A 278 8.46 23.37 -1.67
C GLN A 278 8.07 21.95 -1.25
N LEU A 279 7.99 21.01 -2.21
CA LEU A 279 7.68 19.61 -1.93
C LEU A 279 8.84 18.92 -1.21
N LYS A 280 10.08 19.15 -1.66
CA LYS A 280 11.25 18.59 -0.96
C LYS A 280 11.36 19.12 0.46
N GLN A 281 11.07 20.39 0.69
CA GLN A 281 11.01 20.94 2.06
C GLN A 281 9.93 20.27 2.90
N LEU A 282 8.76 20.00 2.33
CA LEU A 282 7.64 19.34 3.00
C LEU A 282 7.99 17.90 3.40
N PHE A 283 8.40 17.06 2.45
CA PHE A 283 8.68 15.64 2.69
C PHE A 283 9.98 15.39 3.46
N SER A 284 10.88 16.38 3.54
CA SER A 284 12.09 16.30 4.38
C SER A 284 11.87 16.81 5.80
N HIS A 285 10.71 17.41 6.11
CA HIS A 285 10.44 17.98 7.42
C HIS A 285 10.11 16.86 8.42
N PRO A 286 10.76 16.79 9.61
CA PRO A 286 10.57 15.70 10.57
C PRO A 286 9.12 15.49 11.02
N MET A 287 8.34 16.58 11.10
CA MET A 287 6.91 16.53 11.46
C MET A 287 6.01 15.97 10.36
N TRP A 288 6.39 16.11 9.08
CA TRP A 288 5.53 15.79 7.96
C TRP A 288 5.94 14.48 7.30
N LEU A 289 7.23 14.31 6.97
CA LEU A 289 7.78 13.13 6.29
C LEU A 289 6.84 12.64 5.18
N TYR A 290 6.77 11.33 4.94
CA TYR A 290 5.82 10.70 4.02
C TYR A 290 4.48 10.35 4.70
N SER A 291 3.99 11.19 5.62
CA SER A 291 2.69 10.99 6.27
C SER A 291 1.52 11.32 5.35
N TYR A 292 0.33 10.79 5.66
CA TYR A 292 -0.92 11.17 4.98
C TYR A 292 -1.13 12.69 4.91
N LYS A 293 -0.88 13.40 6.02
CA LYS A 293 -0.98 14.86 6.07
C LYS A 293 -0.02 15.55 5.11
N ALA A 294 1.20 15.04 4.92
CA ALA A 294 2.14 15.60 3.96
C ALA A 294 1.63 15.49 2.53
N PHE A 295 1.07 14.34 2.14
CA PHE A 295 0.48 14.18 0.81
C PHE A 295 -0.78 15.07 0.60
N ARG A 296 -1.60 15.25 1.65
CA ARG A 296 -2.70 16.22 1.63
C ARG A 296 -2.19 17.66 1.47
N GLN A 297 -1.14 18.04 2.19
CA GLN A 297 -0.52 19.36 2.07
C GLN A 297 0.05 19.60 0.67
N ALA A 298 0.67 18.58 0.06
CA ALA A 298 1.15 18.66 -1.32
C ALA A 298 0.01 18.93 -2.30
N THR A 299 -1.16 18.30 -2.10
CA THR A 299 -2.37 18.58 -2.89
C THR A 299 -2.77 20.06 -2.79
N LEU A 300 -2.75 20.64 -1.58
CA LEU A 300 -3.10 22.05 -1.36
C LEU A 300 -2.11 23.04 -2.01
N LEU A 301 -0.85 22.65 -2.20
CA LEU A 301 0.11 23.46 -2.95
C LEU A 301 -0.31 23.57 -4.42
N TYR A 302 -0.80 22.49 -5.01
CA TYR A 302 -1.31 22.51 -6.38
C TYR A 302 -2.61 23.28 -6.53
N GLU A 303 -3.47 23.30 -5.50
CA GLU A 303 -4.74 24.03 -5.51
C GLU A 303 -4.58 25.56 -5.62
N VAL A 304 -3.41 26.09 -5.29
CA VAL A 304 -3.09 27.52 -5.50
C VAL A 304 -3.07 27.88 -6.99
N ILE A 305 -2.82 26.90 -7.86
CA ILE A 305 -2.74 27.10 -9.31
C ILE A 305 -4.15 26.96 -9.90
N PRO A 306 -4.64 27.96 -10.67
CA PRO A 306 -5.90 27.87 -11.38
C PRO A 306 -5.97 26.63 -12.28
N GLU A 307 -7.13 25.99 -12.39
CA GLU A 307 -7.29 24.74 -13.13
C GLU A 307 -6.82 24.81 -14.60
N PRO A 308 -7.11 25.88 -15.38
CA PRO A 308 -6.61 25.98 -16.75
C PRO A 308 -5.08 25.97 -16.84
N ASP A 309 -4.41 26.68 -15.93
CA ASP A 309 -2.95 26.71 -15.86
C ASP A 309 -2.38 25.38 -15.39
N PHE A 310 -2.99 24.76 -14.38
CA PHE A 310 -2.59 23.44 -13.89
C PHE A 310 -2.64 22.39 -15.01
N ASN A 311 -3.73 22.34 -15.77
CA ASN A 311 -3.89 21.42 -16.90
C ASN A 311 -2.88 21.71 -18.02
N ARG A 312 -2.64 23.00 -18.33
CA ARG A 312 -1.64 23.42 -19.32
C ARG A 312 -0.23 23.00 -18.92
N LEU A 313 0.14 23.18 -17.65
CA LEU A 313 1.43 22.76 -17.10
C LEU A 313 1.55 21.23 -17.14
N CYS A 314 0.52 20.49 -16.71
CA CYS A 314 0.54 19.03 -16.78
C CYS A 314 0.80 18.52 -18.20
N ALA A 315 0.13 19.10 -19.20
CA ALA A 315 0.34 18.76 -20.61
C ALA A 315 1.72 19.18 -21.14
N LYS A 316 2.30 20.27 -20.62
CA LYS A 316 3.68 20.69 -20.95
C LYS A 316 4.70 19.71 -20.37
N VAL A 317 4.55 19.36 -19.09
CA VAL A 317 5.45 18.41 -18.40
C VAL A 317 5.36 17.02 -19.02
N ALA A 318 4.14 16.54 -19.32
CA ALA A 318 3.95 15.24 -19.96
C ALA A 318 4.68 15.08 -21.30
N ARG A 319 4.90 16.18 -22.05
CA ARG A 319 5.70 16.19 -23.29
C ARG A 319 7.20 16.11 -23.07
N ARG A 320 7.68 16.50 -21.88
CA ARG A 320 9.10 16.51 -21.51
C ARG A 320 9.54 15.23 -20.81
N VAL A 321 8.60 14.47 -20.25
CA VAL A 321 8.89 13.22 -19.53
C VAL A 321 9.02 12.08 -20.54
N GLU A 322 10.22 11.52 -20.62
CA GLU A 322 10.52 10.35 -21.45
C GLU A 322 10.45 9.07 -20.59
N VAL A 323 9.67 8.09 -21.04
CA VAL A 323 9.60 6.76 -20.41
C VAL A 323 10.78 5.93 -20.90
N HIS A 324 11.42 5.17 -20.01
CA HIS A 324 12.53 4.29 -20.36
C HIS A 324 12.13 3.36 -21.51
N PRO A 325 12.93 3.25 -22.59
CA PRO A 325 12.62 2.41 -23.75
C PRO A 325 12.28 0.96 -23.39
N GLU A 326 12.94 0.41 -22.38
CA GLU A 326 12.72 -0.94 -21.84
C GLU A 326 11.30 -1.10 -21.28
N PHE A 327 10.79 -0.10 -20.57
CA PHE A 327 9.40 -0.10 -20.08
C PHE A 327 8.40 0.13 -21.20
N VAL A 328 8.71 0.96 -22.20
CA VAL A 328 7.85 1.10 -23.39
C VAL A 328 7.71 -0.25 -24.11
N HIS A 329 8.81 -0.99 -24.27
CA HIS A 329 8.80 -2.33 -24.86
C HIS A 329 7.98 -3.33 -24.03
N LEU A 330 8.21 -3.37 -22.71
CA LEU A 330 7.45 -4.21 -21.79
C LEU A 330 5.94 -3.93 -21.86
N LEU A 331 5.53 -2.67 -21.74
CA LEU A 331 4.13 -2.28 -21.70
C LEU A 331 3.41 -2.53 -23.04
N LYS A 332 4.11 -2.40 -24.17
CA LYS A 332 3.58 -2.82 -25.48
C LYS A 332 3.33 -4.33 -25.55
N LYS A 333 4.21 -5.15 -24.95
CA LYS A 333 3.96 -6.59 -24.87
C LYS A 333 2.83 -6.95 -23.90
N VAL A 334 2.63 -6.19 -22.83
CA VAL A 334 1.46 -6.37 -21.93
C VAL A 334 0.15 -6.25 -22.72
N HIS A 335 0.05 -5.29 -23.64
CA HIS A 335 -1.13 -5.13 -24.50
C HIS A 335 -1.49 -6.39 -25.31
N GLU A 336 -0.51 -7.21 -25.68
CA GLU A 336 -0.73 -8.45 -26.44
C GLU A 336 -1.28 -9.60 -25.57
N LYS A 337 -1.37 -9.42 -24.24
CA LYS A 337 -1.71 -10.47 -23.28
C LYS A 337 -2.94 -10.10 -22.46
N GLN A 338 -4.07 -10.75 -22.73
CA GLN A 338 -5.31 -10.50 -21.98
C GLN A 338 -5.24 -10.89 -20.49
N HIS A 339 -4.32 -11.78 -20.11
CA HIS A 339 -4.14 -12.24 -18.73
C HIS A 339 -3.21 -11.37 -17.88
N VAL A 340 -2.69 -10.27 -18.44
CA VAL A 340 -1.76 -9.36 -17.77
C VAL A 340 -2.28 -7.92 -17.82
N LEU A 341 -2.28 -7.24 -16.68
CA LEU A 341 -2.63 -5.82 -16.60
C LEU A 341 -1.43 -5.00 -16.11
N ALA A 342 -1.23 -3.82 -16.70
CA ALA A 342 -0.29 -2.82 -16.19
C ALA A 342 -1.03 -1.70 -15.44
N LEU A 343 -0.57 -1.42 -14.23
CA LEU A 343 -1.14 -0.43 -13.33
C LEU A 343 -0.06 0.50 -12.80
N VAL A 344 -0.20 1.80 -13.05
CA VAL A 344 0.65 2.84 -12.46
C VAL A 344 0.01 3.33 -11.16
N VAL A 345 0.75 3.27 -10.07
CA VAL A 345 0.32 3.74 -8.75
C VAL A 345 1.28 4.83 -8.28
N THR A 346 0.92 6.08 -8.54
CA THR A 346 1.77 7.25 -8.32
C THR A 346 1.32 8.09 -7.12
N SER A 347 2.30 8.49 -6.30
CA SER A 347 2.11 9.53 -5.27
C SER A 347 2.22 10.96 -5.85
N GLY A 348 2.63 11.09 -7.11
CA GLY A 348 2.72 12.33 -7.86
C GLY A 348 1.40 12.73 -8.54
N ILE A 349 1.51 13.58 -9.56
CA ILE A 349 0.35 14.15 -10.27
C ILE A 349 -0.17 13.15 -11.32
N ARG A 350 -1.35 12.56 -11.07
CA ARG A 350 -2.03 11.62 -11.98
C ARG A 350 -2.13 12.13 -13.41
N ARG A 351 -2.57 13.39 -13.57
CA ARG A 351 -2.81 14.00 -14.89
C ARG A 351 -1.55 14.06 -15.77
N ILE A 352 -0.37 14.18 -15.17
CA ILE A 352 0.89 14.15 -15.92
C ILE A 352 1.09 12.76 -16.49
N TRP A 353 1.00 11.72 -15.65
CA TRP A 353 1.24 10.34 -16.06
C TRP A 353 0.20 9.82 -17.06
N GLU A 354 -1.06 10.23 -16.95
CA GLU A 354 -2.06 10.01 -18.00
C GLU A 354 -1.69 10.69 -19.32
N GLY A 355 -1.10 11.89 -19.25
CA GLY A 355 -0.56 12.59 -20.41
C GLY A 355 0.62 11.85 -21.06
N VAL A 356 1.58 11.43 -20.25
CA VAL A 356 2.79 10.69 -20.68
C VAL A 356 2.39 9.40 -21.39
N LEU A 357 1.51 8.59 -20.77
CA LEU A 357 1.01 7.34 -21.37
C LEU A 357 0.23 7.58 -22.66
N ARG A 358 -0.47 8.72 -22.79
CA ARG A 358 -1.15 9.10 -24.03
C ARG A 358 -0.16 9.41 -25.15
N HIS A 359 0.98 10.02 -24.84
CA HIS A 359 1.99 10.39 -25.86
C HIS A 359 2.71 9.18 -26.44
N ILE A 360 2.82 8.10 -25.68
CA ILE A 360 3.38 6.82 -26.14
C ILE A 360 2.31 5.81 -26.59
N ASN A 361 1.04 6.25 -26.74
CA ASN A 361 -0.10 5.46 -27.17
C ASN A 361 -0.45 4.25 -26.27
N LEU A 362 -0.22 4.34 -24.96
CA LEU A 362 -0.48 3.27 -23.98
C LEU A 362 -1.57 3.62 -22.94
N HIS A 363 -2.23 4.78 -23.08
CA HIS A 363 -3.25 5.25 -22.13
C HIS A 363 -4.50 4.36 -22.00
N ASN A 364 -4.80 3.53 -23.01
CA ASN A 364 -5.92 2.59 -22.95
C ASN A 364 -5.53 1.30 -22.21
N ASP A 365 -4.26 0.92 -22.28
CA ASP A 365 -3.74 -0.37 -21.82
C ASP A 365 -3.20 -0.28 -20.39
N VAL A 366 -2.64 0.88 -20.03
CA VAL A 366 -2.07 1.13 -18.72
C VAL A 366 -3.01 2.04 -17.94
N LYS A 367 -3.47 1.55 -16.78
CA LYS A 367 -4.35 2.33 -15.90
C LYS A 367 -3.52 3.09 -14.87
N VAL A 368 -4.00 4.25 -14.44
CA VAL A 368 -3.31 5.11 -13.47
C VAL A 368 -4.19 5.31 -12.23
N ILE A 369 -3.62 5.02 -11.07
CA ILE A 369 -4.13 5.41 -9.76
C ILE A 369 -3.16 6.44 -9.19
N GLY A 370 -3.65 7.67 -9.00
CA GLY A 370 -2.88 8.78 -8.48
C GLY A 370 -3.78 9.94 -8.11
N GLY A 371 -3.23 10.91 -7.37
CA GLY A 371 -3.94 12.13 -6.99
C GLY A 371 -3.39 13.37 -7.71
N GLY A 372 -3.47 14.52 -7.04
CA GLY A 372 -2.90 15.78 -7.50
C GLY A 372 -3.77 16.99 -7.19
N ARG A 373 -5.10 16.81 -7.18
CA ARG A 373 -6.09 17.84 -6.83
C ARG A 373 -7.12 17.28 -5.85
N ILE A 374 -7.82 18.16 -5.14
CA ILE A 374 -8.93 17.79 -4.23
C ILE A 374 -9.99 16.97 -4.98
N ALA A 375 -10.25 17.33 -6.24
CA ALA A 375 -11.21 16.65 -7.11
C ALA A 375 -10.87 15.17 -7.40
N ASP A 376 -9.60 14.75 -7.20
CA ASP A 376 -9.23 13.33 -7.32
C ASP A 376 -9.74 12.49 -6.13
N GLY A 377 -10.12 13.14 -5.02
CA GLY A 377 -10.84 12.54 -3.89
C GLY A 377 -9.98 11.73 -2.91
N PHE A 378 -8.73 11.41 -3.25
CA PHE A 378 -7.78 10.70 -2.39
C PHE A 378 -6.32 11.06 -2.74
N VAL A 379 -5.40 10.67 -1.86
CA VAL A 379 -3.94 10.75 -2.07
C VAL A 379 -3.31 9.37 -1.93
N VAL A 380 -2.25 9.12 -2.69
CA VAL A 380 -1.54 7.83 -2.68
C VAL A 380 -0.34 7.92 -1.74
N THR A 381 -0.48 7.33 -0.55
CA THR A 381 0.58 7.20 0.46
C THR A 381 1.31 5.86 0.33
N PRO A 382 2.45 5.64 1.02
CA PRO A 382 3.11 4.33 1.06
C PRO A 382 2.13 3.19 1.45
N ASP A 383 1.29 3.43 2.45
CA ASP A 383 0.30 2.44 2.92
C ASP A 383 -0.78 2.15 1.86
N VAL A 384 -1.22 3.17 1.12
CA VAL A 384 -2.17 2.97 0.00
C VAL A 384 -1.54 2.11 -1.08
N LYS A 385 -0.27 2.35 -1.43
CA LYS A 385 0.44 1.52 -2.41
C LYS A 385 0.52 0.06 -1.95
N ALA A 386 0.85 -0.17 -0.69
CA ALA A 386 0.88 -1.52 -0.11
C ALA A 386 -0.50 -2.18 -0.14
N ALA A 387 -1.53 -1.47 0.31
CA ALA A 387 -2.89 -1.99 0.35
C ALA A 387 -3.44 -2.33 -1.05
N ILE A 388 -3.08 -1.56 -2.08
CA ILE A 388 -3.41 -1.89 -3.47
C ILE A 388 -2.80 -3.23 -3.86
N VAL A 389 -1.50 -3.44 -3.60
CA VAL A 389 -0.81 -4.71 -3.90
C VAL A 389 -1.40 -5.87 -3.10
N THR A 390 -1.64 -5.69 -1.80
CA THR A 390 -2.26 -6.70 -0.95
C THR A 390 -3.65 -7.09 -1.46
N ARG A 391 -4.50 -6.12 -1.83
CA ARG A 391 -5.85 -6.39 -2.34
C ARG A 391 -5.82 -7.15 -3.66
N LEU A 392 -4.89 -6.82 -4.57
CA LEU A 392 -4.67 -7.59 -5.79
C LEU A 392 -4.36 -9.06 -5.47
N ARG A 393 -3.43 -9.32 -4.56
CA ARG A 393 -3.01 -10.69 -4.22
C ARG A 393 -4.08 -11.47 -3.45
N GLU A 394 -4.61 -10.89 -2.37
CA GLU A 394 -5.46 -11.62 -1.43
C GLU A 394 -6.92 -11.72 -1.90
N GLN A 395 -7.45 -10.66 -2.52
CA GLN A 395 -8.86 -10.62 -2.93
C GLN A 395 -9.04 -11.04 -4.38
N TYR A 396 -8.15 -10.62 -5.28
CA TYR A 396 -8.22 -10.98 -6.69
C TYR A 396 -7.41 -12.23 -7.05
N GLY A 397 -6.52 -12.70 -6.17
CA GLY A 397 -5.77 -13.94 -6.37
C GLY A 397 -4.75 -13.87 -7.52
N VAL A 398 -4.34 -12.66 -7.93
CA VAL A 398 -3.41 -12.44 -9.05
C VAL A 398 -1.98 -12.34 -8.55
N GLN A 399 -1.03 -12.78 -9.37
CA GLN A 399 0.39 -12.59 -9.10
C GLN A 399 0.78 -11.13 -9.36
N VAL A 400 1.44 -10.50 -8.38
CA VAL A 400 1.80 -9.09 -8.47
C VAL A 400 3.31 -8.89 -8.60
N PHE A 401 3.70 -8.15 -9.64
CA PHE A 401 5.07 -7.71 -9.90
C PHE A 401 5.15 -6.20 -9.65
N ALA A 402 5.86 -5.76 -8.62
CA ALA A 402 5.95 -4.35 -8.24
C ALA A 402 7.30 -3.73 -8.60
N PHE A 403 7.28 -2.50 -9.12
CA PHE A 403 8.45 -1.72 -9.53
C PHE A 403 8.44 -0.37 -8.80
N GLY A 404 9.56 0.01 -8.18
CA GLY A 404 9.69 1.30 -7.51
C GLY A 404 11.14 1.76 -7.31
N ASP A 405 11.34 3.05 -7.04
CA ASP A 405 12.67 3.66 -6.92
C ASP A 405 12.93 4.32 -5.55
N SER A 406 11.89 4.50 -4.72
CA SER A 406 11.94 5.36 -3.53
C SER A 406 11.52 4.66 -2.22
N GLU A 407 11.79 5.32 -1.09
CA GLU A 407 11.33 4.88 0.25
C GLU A 407 9.81 4.70 0.33
N VAL A 408 9.05 5.48 -0.44
CA VAL A 408 7.57 5.42 -0.51
C VAL A 408 7.09 4.09 -1.08
N ASP A 409 7.94 3.41 -1.85
CA ASP A 409 7.58 2.19 -2.56
C ASP A 409 7.89 0.92 -1.76
N ILE A 410 8.73 1.01 -0.72
CA ILE A 410 9.15 -0.14 0.09
C ILE A 410 7.95 -0.96 0.59
N PRO A 411 6.87 -0.36 1.14
CA PRO A 411 5.71 -1.12 1.59
C PRO A 411 5.02 -1.92 0.46
N MET A 412 4.87 -1.33 -0.74
CA MET A 412 4.27 -2.06 -1.88
C MET A 412 5.18 -3.14 -2.44
N LEU A 413 6.50 -2.91 -2.43
CA LEU A 413 7.49 -3.88 -2.86
C LEU A 413 7.52 -5.08 -1.89
N LYS A 414 7.38 -4.86 -0.58
CA LYS A 414 7.24 -5.94 0.41
C LYS A 414 5.96 -6.74 0.25
N ALA A 415 4.87 -6.09 -0.17
CA ALA A 415 3.57 -6.73 -0.32
C ALA A 415 3.47 -7.59 -1.60
N ALA A 416 4.33 -7.37 -2.59
CA ALA A 416 4.29 -8.04 -3.89
C ALA A 416 4.83 -9.47 -3.87
N ASP A 417 4.46 -10.29 -4.86
CA ASP A 417 5.06 -11.61 -5.06
C ASP A 417 6.49 -11.47 -5.61
N GLU A 418 6.68 -10.51 -6.51
CA GLU A 418 7.97 -10.19 -7.11
C GLU A 418 8.20 -8.68 -7.08
N ALA A 419 9.37 -8.28 -6.58
CA ALA A 419 9.69 -6.86 -6.37
C ALA A 419 10.98 -6.46 -7.11
N PHE A 420 10.92 -5.31 -7.79
CA PHE A 420 12.02 -4.74 -8.55
C PHE A 420 12.30 -3.31 -8.10
N ILE A 421 13.53 -3.09 -7.67
CA ILE A 421 14.03 -1.76 -7.35
C ILE A 421 14.67 -1.19 -8.61
N VAL A 422 14.03 -0.16 -9.16
CA VAL A 422 14.58 0.54 -10.32
C VAL A 422 15.75 1.39 -9.87
N SER A 423 16.90 1.15 -10.48
CA SER A 423 18.18 1.77 -10.15
C SER A 423 18.65 2.60 -11.32
N GLY A 424 18.39 3.91 -11.22
CA GLY A 424 18.84 4.91 -12.17
C GLY A 424 20.30 5.34 -11.98
N GLU A 425 20.71 6.33 -12.75
CA GLU A 425 22.03 6.96 -12.62
C GLU A 425 22.22 7.57 -11.22
N LEU A 426 23.47 7.54 -10.72
CA LEU A 426 23.80 7.94 -9.34
C LEU A 426 23.36 9.38 -8.99
N ASN A 427 23.37 10.29 -9.97
CA ASN A 427 23.09 11.70 -9.78
C ASN A 427 21.59 12.03 -9.75
N THR A 428 20.76 11.20 -10.39
CA THR A 428 19.32 11.44 -10.57
C THR A 428 18.44 10.48 -9.78
N ARG A 429 18.95 9.29 -9.43
CA ARG A 429 18.21 8.28 -8.67
C ARG A 429 17.85 8.76 -7.26
N SER A 430 16.75 8.24 -6.71
CA SER A 430 16.34 8.58 -5.35
C SER A 430 17.38 8.21 -4.30
N LYS A 431 17.79 9.20 -3.49
CA LYS A 431 18.72 9.02 -2.36
C LYS A 431 18.04 8.46 -1.11
N SER A 432 16.72 8.61 -0.98
CA SER A 432 15.99 8.07 0.17
C SER A 432 15.97 6.54 0.16
N MET A 433 15.87 5.93 -1.02
CA MET A 433 15.98 4.48 -1.19
C MET A 433 17.31 3.94 -0.68
N ASP A 434 18.44 4.56 -1.04
CA ASP A 434 19.78 4.12 -0.60
C ASP A 434 19.89 4.09 0.94
N ARG A 435 19.20 5.00 1.63
CA ARG A 435 19.18 5.07 3.10
C ARG A 435 18.38 3.92 3.74
N VAL A 436 17.21 3.59 3.20
CA VAL A 436 16.26 2.66 3.85
C VAL A 436 16.42 1.22 3.38
N LEU A 437 16.96 1.01 2.19
CA LEU A 437 17.01 -0.30 1.55
C LEU A 437 17.76 -1.38 2.35
N PRO A 438 18.92 -1.11 2.99
CA PRO A 438 19.58 -2.11 3.83
C PRO A 438 18.70 -2.64 4.96
N ALA A 439 17.98 -1.73 5.64
CA ALA A 439 17.07 -2.09 6.73
C ALA A 439 15.82 -2.81 6.19
N ALA A 440 15.28 -2.39 5.05
CA ALA A 440 14.13 -3.03 4.43
C ALA A 440 14.40 -4.49 4.05
N ILE A 441 15.60 -4.80 3.53
CA ILE A 441 16.02 -6.18 3.19
C ILE A 441 16.16 -7.03 4.46
N GLN A 442 16.75 -6.48 5.52
CA GLN A 442 16.84 -7.17 6.83
C GLN A 442 15.45 -7.45 7.40
N ASP A 443 14.51 -6.54 7.19
CA ASP A 443 13.11 -6.65 7.59
C ASP A 443 12.23 -7.38 6.55
N GLY A 444 12.84 -8.28 5.76
CA GLY A 444 12.14 -9.25 4.93
C GLY A 444 11.83 -8.85 3.48
N LEU A 445 12.25 -7.67 3.00
CA LEU A 445 12.10 -7.32 1.59
C LEU A 445 12.95 -8.26 0.71
N ARG A 446 12.28 -9.02 -0.15
CA ARG A 446 12.91 -9.84 -1.20
C ARG A 446 12.72 -9.15 -2.54
N ALA A 447 13.75 -8.48 -3.02
CA ALA A 447 13.70 -7.72 -4.27
C ALA A 447 14.90 -8.04 -5.16
N ARG A 448 14.81 -7.59 -6.41
CA ARG A 448 15.89 -7.57 -7.39
C ARG A 448 16.11 -6.13 -7.84
N GLN A 449 17.31 -5.77 -8.24
CA GLN A 449 17.57 -4.43 -8.78
C GLN A 449 17.58 -4.45 -10.30
N LEU A 450 16.82 -3.55 -10.89
CA LEU A 450 16.73 -3.35 -12.33
C LEU A 450 17.52 -2.09 -12.70
N LEU A 451 18.59 -2.24 -13.47
CA LEU A 451 19.47 -1.13 -13.85
C LEU A 451 18.93 -0.44 -15.11
N LEU A 452 18.55 0.84 -14.99
CA LEU A 452 18.00 1.63 -16.11
C LEU A 452 18.61 3.04 -16.16
N PRO A 453 19.43 3.38 -17.18
CA PRO A 453 19.86 2.51 -18.28
C PRO A 453 20.76 1.35 -17.81
N ALA A 454 21.00 0.36 -18.65
CA ALA A 454 21.75 -0.85 -18.28
C ALA A 454 23.22 -0.62 -17.83
N CYS A 455 23.75 0.59 -17.99
CA CYS A 455 25.06 1.04 -17.48
C CYS A 455 24.98 1.73 -16.11
N ALA A 456 23.78 1.92 -15.55
CA ALA A 456 23.60 2.52 -14.24
C ALA A 456 24.27 1.66 -13.16
N PRO A 457 24.90 2.29 -12.15
CA PRO A 457 25.55 1.54 -11.09
C PRO A 457 24.50 0.89 -10.17
N PRO A 458 24.75 -0.34 -9.68
CA PRO A 458 23.87 -0.97 -8.72
C PRO A 458 23.76 -0.16 -7.42
N ARG A 459 22.65 -0.33 -6.69
CA ARG A 459 22.44 0.33 -5.37
C ARG A 459 23.13 -0.42 -4.25
N LEU A 460 23.08 -1.75 -4.30
CA LEU A 460 23.73 -2.66 -3.35
C LEU A 460 24.49 -3.75 -4.09
N ASP A 461 25.32 -4.52 -3.37
CA ASP A 461 26.01 -5.66 -3.95
C ASP A 461 25.03 -6.71 -4.48
N GLU A 462 25.46 -7.44 -5.50
CA GLU A 462 24.64 -8.39 -6.23
C GLU A 462 24.24 -9.62 -5.40
N THR A 463 24.91 -9.86 -4.26
CA THR A 463 24.56 -10.98 -3.37
C THR A 463 23.37 -10.63 -2.48
N ARG A 464 23.30 -9.37 -2.02
CA ARG A 464 22.20 -8.86 -1.19
C ARG A 464 21.01 -8.41 -2.03
N LEU A 465 21.26 -7.94 -3.25
CA LEU A 465 20.22 -7.49 -4.17
C LEU A 465 20.57 -7.91 -5.60
N PRO A 466 20.08 -9.06 -6.08
CA PRO A 466 20.46 -9.57 -7.40
C PRO A 466 20.07 -8.61 -8.53
N VAL A 467 20.94 -8.50 -9.53
CA VAL A 467 20.71 -7.65 -10.71
C VAL A 467 19.85 -8.39 -11.74
N VAL A 468 18.89 -7.67 -12.30
CA VAL A 468 18.05 -8.12 -13.42
C VAL A 468 18.12 -7.09 -14.54
N ARG A 469 18.05 -7.57 -15.78
CA ARG A 469 17.89 -6.75 -16.98
C ARG A 469 16.46 -6.91 -17.51
N LEU A 470 15.97 -5.96 -18.31
CA LEU A 470 14.74 -6.10 -19.11
C LEU A 470 15.12 -6.39 -20.56
N ASP A 471 15.63 -7.59 -20.81
CA ASP A 471 15.78 -8.17 -22.15
C ASP A 471 14.59 -9.10 -22.48
N ASP A 472 14.49 -9.58 -23.72
CA ASP A 472 13.33 -10.39 -24.14
C ASP A 472 13.11 -11.65 -23.29
N VAL A 473 14.16 -12.26 -22.76
CA VAL A 473 14.10 -13.47 -21.93
C VAL A 473 13.61 -13.16 -20.51
N SER A 474 14.07 -12.07 -19.92
CA SER A 474 13.66 -11.62 -18.58
C SER A 474 12.27 -10.98 -18.57
N ILE A 475 11.83 -10.38 -19.68
CA ILE A 475 10.47 -9.83 -19.88
C ILE A 475 9.41 -10.95 -19.94
N ASP A 476 9.76 -12.12 -20.45
CA ASP A 476 8.85 -13.27 -20.49
C ASP A 476 8.51 -13.81 -19.09
N THR A 477 9.30 -13.49 -18.06
CA THR A 477 9.03 -13.94 -16.69
C THR A 477 7.81 -13.24 -16.07
N PRO A 478 7.74 -11.88 -16.02
CA PRO A 478 6.55 -11.18 -15.56
C PRO A 478 5.36 -11.33 -16.52
N LEU A 479 5.58 -11.37 -17.84
CA LEU A 479 4.48 -11.53 -18.80
C LEU A 479 3.91 -12.95 -18.83
N GLY A 480 4.78 -13.95 -18.72
CA GLY A 480 4.46 -15.37 -18.77
C GLY A 480 3.67 -15.79 -20.00
N ARG A 481 3.42 -17.10 -20.09
CA ARG A 481 2.35 -17.62 -20.93
C ARG A 481 1.10 -17.77 -20.06
N ALA A 482 -0.07 -17.60 -20.65
CA ALA A 482 -1.34 -17.63 -19.93
C ALA A 482 -1.43 -18.93 -19.11
N VAL A 483 -1.29 -18.83 -17.80
CA VAL A 483 -1.57 -19.96 -16.93
C VAL A 483 -3.09 -20.05 -16.92
N LYS A 484 -3.64 -21.14 -17.47
CA LYS A 484 -5.04 -21.48 -17.17
C LYS A 484 -5.14 -21.48 -15.65
N GLN A 485 -5.89 -20.53 -15.10
CA GLN A 485 -5.99 -20.34 -13.65
C GLN A 485 -6.10 -21.71 -12.98
N PRO A 486 -5.26 -22.02 -11.98
CA PRO A 486 -5.44 -23.23 -11.19
C PRO A 486 -6.88 -23.25 -10.70
N SER A 487 -7.54 -24.39 -10.83
CA SER A 487 -8.94 -24.51 -10.45
C SER A 487 -9.12 -23.97 -9.03
N ARG A 488 -10.13 -23.12 -8.81
CA ARG A 488 -10.38 -22.35 -7.57
C ARG A 488 -10.54 -23.19 -6.29
N SER A 489 -10.37 -24.51 -6.35
CA SER A 489 -10.48 -25.42 -5.22
C SER A 489 -9.14 -26.06 -4.90
N ARG A 490 -8.47 -25.57 -3.85
CA ARG A 490 -7.27 -26.20 -3.24
C ARG A 490 -7.54 -27.63 -2.75
N PHE A 491 -8.81 -28.00 -2.61
CA PHE A 491 -9.28 -29.33 -2.20
C PHE A 491 -10.01 -29.97 -3.38
N MET A 492 -9.44 -31.03 -3.96
CA MET A 492 -10.04 -31.74 -5.09
C MET A 492 -10.19 -33.23 -4.76
N HIS A 493 -11.28 -33.84 -5.20
CA HIS A 493 -11.45 -35.28 -5.11
C HIS A 493 -12.26 -35.88 -6.25
N ALA A 494 -11.99 -37.14 -6.58
CA ALA A 494 -12.65 -37.83 -7.68
C ALA A 494 -13.76 -38.82 -7.27
N THR A 495 -14.22 -38.80 -6.00
CA THR A 495 -15.13 -39.79 -5.38
C THR A 495 -16.31 -40.23 -6.28
N GLY A 496 -16.94 -39.31 -7.00
CA GLY A 496 -18.12 -39.59 -7.84
C GLY A 496 -17.82 -40.09 -9.25
N THR A 497 -16.57 -39.99 -9.72
CA THR A 497 -16.21 -40.22 -11.12
C THR A 497 -16.16 -41.71 -11.47
N ALA A 498 -16.45 -42.05 -12.73
CA ALA A 498 -16.33 -43.44 -13.22
C ALA A 498 -14.88 -43.94 -13.14
N ALA A 499 -13.90 -43.09 -13.50
CA ALA A 499 -12.49 -43.41 -13.42
C ALA A 499 -12.05 -43.77 -11.99
N ALA A 500 -12.44 -42.96 -10.99
CA ALA A 500 -12.10 -43.25 -9.60
C ALA A 500 -12.71 -44.57 -9.11
N LYS A 501 -13.95 -44.89 -9.50
CA LYS A 501 -14.59 -46.17 -9.16
C LYS A 501 -13.80 -47.36 -9.72
N LEU A 502 -13.35 -47.27 -10.97
CA LEU A 502 -12.53 -48.32 -11.59
C LEU A 502 -11.15 -48.44 -10.93
N LEU A 503 -10.46 -47.32 -10.70
CA LEU A 503 -9.12 -47.30 -10.11
C LEU A 503 -9.12 -47.78 -8.65
N MET A 504 -10.13 -47.40 -7.85
CA MET A 504 -10.20 -47.79 -6.44
C MET A 504 -10.61 -49.24 -6.21
N THR A 505 -11.23 -49.91 -7.20
CA THR A 505 -11.75 -51.27 -7.04
C THR A 505 -10.65 -52.29 -6.70
N PRO A 506 -9.57 -52.43 -7.49
CA PRO A 506 -8.46 -53.34 -7.13
C PRO A 506 -7.70 -52.89 -5.87
N MET A 507 -7.73 -51.61 -5.50
CA MET A 507 -7.13 -51.11 -4.25
C MET A 507 -7.90 -51.60 -3.01
N ARG A 508 -9.19 -51.93 -3.17
CA ARG A 508 -10.11 -52.33 -2.08
C ARG A 508 -10.39 -53.82 -2.04
N ASP A 509 -10.21 -54.53 -3.14
CA ASP A 509 -10.43 -55.97 -3.22
C ASP A 509 -9.48 -56.71 -2.27
N ALA A 510 -10.03 -57.42 -1.28
CA ALA A 510 -9.26 -58.15 -0.27
C ALA A 510 -8.39 -59.27 -0.88
N ASN A 511 -8.74 -59.75 -2.09
CA ASN A 511 -8.00 -60.79 -2.80
C ASN A 511 -6.78 -60.25 -3.57
N VAL A 512 -6.61 -58.93 -3.63
CA VAL A 512 -5.49 -58.27 -4.30
C VAL A 512 -4.46 -57.84 -3.26
N ALA A 513 -3.22 -58.32 -3.37
CA ALA A 513 -2.12 -58.01 -2.46
C ALA A 513 -0.77 -57.99 -3.19
N GLY A 514 0.28 -57.52 -2.51
CA GLY A 514 1.65 -57.52 -3.03
C GLY A 514 1.80 -56.70 -4.32
N VAL A 515 2.46 -57.28 -5.32
CA VAL A 515 2.77 -56.64 -6.61
C VAL A 515 1.52 -56.07 -7.29
N ALA A 516 0.43 -56.86 -7.33
CA ALA A 516 -0.81 -56.45 -7.99
C ALA A 516 -1.46 -55.24 -7.29
N LEU A 517 -1.39 -55.18 -5.96
CA LEU A 517 -1.91 -54.04 -5.20
C LEU A 517 -1.03 -52.80 -5.38
N ARG A 518 0.30 -52.96 -5.39
CA ARG A 518 1.22 -51.85 -5.68
C ARG A 518 0.97 -51.25 -7.07
N GLU A 519 0.73 -52.10 -8.06
CA GLU A 519 0.40 -51.66 -9.41
C GLU A 519 -0.94 -50.91 -9.48
N ALA A 520 -1.94 -51.33 -8.69
CA ALA A 520 -3.20 -50.59 -8.58
C ALA A 520 -2.98 -49.18 -8.00
N HIS A 521 -2.17 -49.05 -6.95
CA HIS A 521 -1.82 -47.75 -6.36
C HIS A 521 -0.98 -46.87 -7.30
N ARG A 522 -0.05 -47.45 -8.06
CA ARG A 522 0.74 -46.73 -9.07
C ARG A 522 -0.14 -46.12 -10.16
N ARG A 523 -1.06 -46.91 -10.74
CA ARG A 523 -2.01 -46.40 -11.74
C ARG A 523 -2.91 -45.29 -11.19
N ALA A 524 -3.36 -45.42 -9.94
CA ALA A 524 -4.11 -44.36 -9.27
C ALA A 524 -3.28 -43.08 -9.09
N GLY A 525 -2.00 -43.21 -8.69
CA GLY A 525 -1.09 -42.08 -8.54
C GLY A 525 -0.86 -41.32 -9.85
N TRP A 526 -0.60 -42.04 -10.94
CA TRP A 526 -0.42 -41.45 -12.27
C TRP A 526 -1.69 -40.72 -12.74
N TRP A 527 -2.86 -41.32 -12.52
CA TRP A 527 -4.13 -40.71 -12.88
C TRP A 527 -4.40 -39.44 -12.05
N LEU A 528 -4.20 -39.48 -10.73
CA LEU A 528 -4.34 -38.31 -9.87
C LEU A 528 -3.40 -37.18 -10.30
N ALA A 529 -2.17 -37.52 -10.66
CA ALA A 529 -1.18 -36.56 -11.12
C ALA A 529 -1.62 -35.83 -12.39
N THR A 530 -2.01 -36.58 -13.41
CA THR A 530 -2.38 -36.03 -14.72
C THR A 530 -3.74 -35.31 -14.74
N HIS A 531 -4.66 -35.64 -13.83
CA HIS A 531 -6.03 -35.11 -13.86
C HIS A 531 -6.35 -34.10 -12.76
N LEU A 532 -5.72 -34.19 -11.58
CA LEU A 532 -6.07 -33.36 -10.43
C LEU A 532 -4.88 -32.55 -9.93
N ILE A 533 -3.69 -33.16 -9.79
CA ILE A 533 -2.50 -32.41 -9.33
C ILE A 533 -2.13 -31.32 -10.35
N SER A 534 -2.20 -31.64 -11.65
CA SER A 534 -2.01 -30.68 -12.74
C SER A 534 -2.99 -29.50 -12.70
N GLU A 535 -4.22 -29.70 -12.22
CA GLU A 535 -5.23 -28.64 -12.06
C GLU A 535 -5.00 -27.78 -10.81
N VAL A 536 -4.41 -28.37 -9.75
CA VAL A 536 -4.06 -27.64 -8.52
C VAL A 536 -2.78 -26.82 -8.70
N ILE A 537 -1.75 -27.40 -9.33
CA ILE A 537 -0.44 -26.76 -9.49
C ILE A 537 -0.42 -25.88 -10.75
N GLY A 538 -1.08 -26.31 -11.82
CA GLY A 538 -1.02 -25.70 -13.14
C GLY A 538 -0.02 -26.40 -14.07
N LEU A 539 -0.09 -26.03 -15.35
CA LEU A 539 0.85 -26.47 -16.39
C LEU A 539 1.70 -25.30 -16.87
N GLU A 540 2.90 -25.61 -17.34
CA GLU A 540 3.75 -24.67 -18.07
C GLU A 540 4.04 -25.19 -19.48
N GLU A 541 4.19 -24.25 -20.41
CA GLU A 541 4.57 -24.56 -21.78
C GLU A 541 6.08 -24.76 -21.90
N ILE A 542 6.48 -25.74 -22.70
CA ILE A 542 7.88 -26.01 -23.03
C ILE A 542 8.09 -26.07 -24.53
N ALA A 543 9.28 -25.67 -24.98
CA ALA A 543 9.69 -25.87 -26.36
C ALA A 543 10.05 -27.34 -26.58
N ILE A 544 9.41 -27.96 -27.57
CA ILE A 544 9.69 -29.34 -27.99
C ILE A 544 10.02 -29.40 -29.48
N GLY A 545 10.87 -30.33 -29.88
CA GLY A 545 11.10 -30.62 -31.29
C GLY A 545 9.86 -31.27 -31.91
N HIS A 546 9.28 -30.63 -32.91
CA HIS A 546 8.23 -31.23 -33.72
C HIS A 546 8.84 -32.26 -34.67
N VAL A 547 8.08 -33.32 -34.98
CA VAL A 547 8.52 -34.39 -35.89
C VAL A 547 8.87 -33.89 -37.31
N GLN A 548 8.42 -32.69 -37.69
CA GLN A 548 8.74 -32.03 -38.96
C GLN A 548 10.02 -31.17 -38.90
N GLY A 549 10.81 -31.24 -37.82
CA GLY A 549 12.13 -30.60 -37.71
C GLY A 549 12.13 -29.14 -37.23
N HIS A 550 10.96 -28.57 -36.89
CA HIS A 550 10.85 -27.24 -36.28
C HIS A 550 10.51 -27.36 -34.77
N SER A 551 10.69 -26.29 -34.00
CA SER A 551 10.21 -26.24 -32.62
C SER A 551 8.69 -26.06 -32.59
N THR A 552 8.01 -26.65 -31.61
CA THR A 552 6.60 -26.41 -31.28
C THR A 552 6.39 -26.37 -29.76
N THR A 553 5.17 -26.16 -29.30
CA THR A 553 4.81 -26.09 -27.89
C THR A 553 4.38 -27.46 -27.36
N GLY A 554 5.02 -27.91 -26.28
CA GLY A 554 4.57 -28.99 -25.40
C GLY A 554 4.19 -28.44 -24.02
N TYR A 555 3.81 -29.33 -23.10
CA TYR A 555 3.40 -28.96 -21.74
C TYR A 555 4.01 -29.89 -20.71
N GLN A 556 4.31 -29.35 -19.53
CA GLN A 556 4.72 -30.10 -18.34
C GLN A 556 4.10 -29.47 -17.09
N LEU A 557 4.31 -30.04 -15.91
CA LEU A 557 3.83 -29.46 -14.65
C LEU A 557 4.51 -28.10 -14.39
N LEU A 558 3.77 -27.10 -13.89
CA LEU A 558 4.34 -25.79 -13.56
C LEU A 558 5.46 -25.94 -12.51
N GLY A 559 6.69 -25.58 -12.90
CA GLY A 559 7.88 -25.79 -12.09
C GLY A 559 8.24 -27.25 -11.85
N GLU A 560 8.07 -28.14 -12.84
CA GLU A 560 8.32 -29.58 -12.68
C GLU A 560 9.74 -29.88 -12.15
N LYS A 561 10.76 -29.24 -12.73
CA LYS A 561 12.18 -29.39 -12.32
C LYS A 561 12.45 -28.92 -10.89
N THR A 562 11.64 -27.99 -10.41
CA THR A 562 11.70 -27.43 -9.05
C THR A 562 10.65 -28.04 -8.13
N THR A 563 10.02 -29.15 -8.53
CA THR A 563 9.05 -29.90 -7.72
C THR A 563 9.72 -31.07 -7.01
N THR A 564 9.37 -31.29 -5.75
CA THR A 564 9.81 -32.46 -4.95
C THR A 564 8.61 -33.34 -4.63
N ILE A 565 8.67 -34.62 -5.02
CA ILE A 565 7.70 -35.67 -4.65
C ILE A 565 8.24 -36.41 -3.43
N VAL A 566 7.46 -36.46 -2.36
CA VAL A 566 7.80 -37.15 -1.11
C VAL A 566 6.85 -38.31 -0.92
N ALA A 567 7.37 -39.53 -1.00
CA ALA A 567 6.65 -40.75 -0.67
C ALA A 567 6.65 -40.95 0.85
N LEU A 568 5.47 -40.90 1.47
CA LEU A 568 5.31 -41.21 2.89
C LEU A 568 5.39 -42.73 3.09
N MET A 569 6.49 -43.15 3.70
CA MET A 569 6.81 -44.57 3.84
C MET A 569 5.93 -45.24 4.90
N ARG A 570 5.50 -46.48 4.70
CA ARG A 570 5.70 -47.31 3.49
C ARG A 570 4.53 -47.26 2.51
N GLY A 571 3.33 -46.90 2.97
CA GLY A 571 2.09 -47.02 2.21
C GLY A 571 2.00 -46.10 0.99
N GLY A 572 2.62 -44.92 1.03
CA GLY A 572 2.58 -43.94 -0.05
C GLY A 572 3.43 -44.26 -1.28
N GLU A 573 4.47 -45.09 -1.14
CA GLU A 573 5.49 -45.31 -2.18
C GLU A 573 4.92 -45.77 -3.53
N PRO A 574 4.06 -46.81 -3.61
CA PRO A 574 3.57 -47.27 -4.91
C PRO A 574 2.76 -46.20 -5.65
N MET A 575 1.99 -45.39 -4.91
CA MET A 575 1.24 -44.27 -5.49
C MET A 575 2.18 -43.14 -5.91
N ALA A 576 3.20 -42.83 -5.10
CA ALA A 576 4.20 -41.82 -5.41
C ALA A 576 4.95 -42.15 -6.70
N PHE A 577 5.26 -43.42 -6.97
CA PHE A 577 5.85 -43.83 -8.25
C PHE A 577 4.97 -43.48 -9.44
N GLY A 578 3.65 -43.61 -9.32
CA GLY A 578 2.72 -43.16 -10.35
C GLY A 578 2.76 -41.65 -10.58
N VAL A 579 2.88 -40.86 -9.50
CA VAL A 579 3.05 -39.41 -9.59
C VAL A 579 4.38 -39.04 -10.26
N SER A 580 5.46 -39.74 -9.90
CA SER A 580 6.79 -39.54 -10.47
C SER A 580 6.84 -39.86 -11.96
N GLU A 581 6.14 -40.91 -12.39
CA GLU A 581 5.99 -41.27 -13.80
C GLU A 581 5.25 -40.20 -14.61
N ALA A 582 4.28 -39.51 -14.00
CA ALA A 582 3.60 -38.39 -14.64
C ALA A 582 4.48 -37.12 -14.72
N PHE A 583 5.41 -36.94 -13.77
CA PHE A 583 6.27 -35.77 -13.63
C PHE A 583 7.76 -36.16 -13.58
N PRO A 584 8.32 -36.63 -14.70
CA PRO A 584 9.62 -37.31 -14.73
C PRO A 584 10.80 -36.41 -14.33
N SER A 585 10.66 -35.08 -14.40
CA SER A 585 11.72 -34.14 -14.02
C SER A 585 11.73 -33.79 -12.52
N ALA A 586 10.71 -34.19 -11.77
CA ALA A 586 10.59 -33.88 -10.35
C ALA A 586 11.58 -34.69 -9.50
N THR A 587 12.06 -34.09 -8.41
CA THR A 587 12.93 -34.79 -7.44
C THR A 587 12.10 -35.78 -6.62
N PHE A 588 12.56 -37.01 -6.45
CA PHE A 588 11.84 -38.04 -5.69
C PHE A 588 12.53 -38.37 -4.35
N VAL A 589 11.78 -38.34 -3.25
CA VAL A 589 12.28 -38.54 -1.88
C VAL A 589 11.43 -39.59 -1.16
N HIS A 590 12.07 -40.56 -0.52
CA HIS A 590 11.42 -41.46 0.43
C HIS A 590 11.53 -40.87 1.84
N ALA A 591 10.43 -40.79 2.59
CA ALA A 591 10.43 -40.28 3.95
C ALA A 591 9.55 -41.12 4.88
N ALA A 592 10.15 -41.69 5.93
CA ALA A 592 9.41 -42.38 6.99
C ALA A 592 9.00 -41.42 8.11
N MET A 593 9.78 -40.35 8.32
CA MET A 593 9.51 -39.31 9.28
C MET A 593 9.86 -37.92 8.72
N PRO A 594 9.32 -36.81 9.28
CA PRO A 594 9.54 -35.48 8.72
C PRO A 594 11.02 -35.11 8.53
N LYS A 595 11.89 -35.54 9.45
CA LYS A 595 13.35 -35.27 9.41
C LYS A 595 14.07 -35.89 8.21
N ASP A 596 13.46 -36.85 7.51
CA ASP A 596 14.04 -37.41 6.29
C ASP A 596 13.97 -36.41 5.11
N VAL A 597 13.08 -35.40 5.21
CA VAL A 597 12.98 -34.29 4.26
C VAL A 597 14.03 -33.22 4.60
N LYS A 598 15.27 -33.45 4.18
CA LYS A 598 16.41 -32.56 4.43
C LYS A 598 16.25 -31.20 3.72
N GLY A 599 16.92 -30.16 4.22
CA GLY A 599 16.88 -28.80 3.64
C GLY A 599 17.21 -28.74 2.15
N GLN A 600 18.14 -29.57 1.66
CA GLN A 600 18.46 -29.68 0.23
C GLN A 600 17.28 -30.18 -0.64
N HIS A 601 16.28 -30.83 -0.05
CA HIS A 601 15.06 -31.26 -0.74
C HIS A 601 14.02 -30.12 -0.84
N LEU A 602 14.24 -29.00 -0.14
CA LEU A 602 13.31 -27.88 -0.01
C LEU A 602 13.85 -26.57 -0.61
N ILE A 603 15.15 -26.29 -0.44
CA ILE A 603 15.78 -25.06 -0.92
C ILE A 603 15.65 -24.93 -2.44
N GLY A 604 15.12 -23.81 -2.91
CA GLY A 604 14.95 -23.51 -4.34
C GLY A 604 13.81 -24.29 -5.01
N ARG A 605 12.94 -24.94 -4.24
CA ARG A 605 11.77 -25.66 -4.76
C ARG A 605 10.54 -24.75 -4.80
N SER A 606 9.70 -24.93 -5.81
CA SER A 606 8.45 -24.20 -5.99
C SER A 606 7.26 -24.99 -5.43
N ASN A 607 7.31 -26.33 -5.56
CA ASN A 607 6.23 -27.22 -5.15
C ASN A 607 6.77 -28.44 -4.40
N LEU A 608 5.97 -28.95 -3.47
CA LEU A 608 6.20 -30.22 -2.79
C LEU A 608 4.93 -31.06 -2.77
N ILE A 609 5.03 -32.30 -3.23
CA ILE A 609 3.90 -33.24 -3.31
C ILE A 609 4.08 -34.32 -2.24
N LEU A 610 3.26 -34.30 -1.19
CA LEU A 610 3.25 -35.32 -0.14
C LEU A 610 2.30 -36.45 -0.55
N VAL A 611 2.80 -37.66 -0.77
CA VAL A 611 1.99 -38.78 -1.26
C VAL A 611 1.84 -39.86 -0.20
N ASP A 612 0.58 -40.19 0.15
CA ASP A 612 0.24 -41.30 1.02
C ASP A 612 -0.93 -42.12 0.44
N SER A 613 -1.00 -43.40 0.76
CA SER A 613 -2.12 -44.25 0.35
C SER A 613 -3.44 -43.88 1.03
N VAL A 614 -3.40 -43.53 2.32
CA VAL A 614 -4.59 -43.31 3.16
C VAL A 614 -4.34 -42.19 4.17
N VAL A 615 -5.09 -41.10 4.06
CA VAL A 615 -5.14 -40.02 5.04
C VAL A 615 -6.36 -40.21 5.93
N ASN A 616 -6.15 -40.79 7.11
CA ASN A 616 -7.23 -41.04 8.07
C ASN A 616 -7.44 -39.86 9.04
N SER A 617 -6.67 -39.78 10.13
CA SER A 617 -6.69 -38.61 11.03
C SER A 617 -5.90 -37.42 10.49
N GLY A 618 -5.05 -37.64 9.49
CA GLY A 618 -4.13 -36.62 8.96
C GLY A 618 -2.91 -36.32 9.83
N ALA A 619 -2.75 -36.97 10.99
CA ALA A 619 -1.67 -36.65 11.94
C ALA A 619 -0.26 -36.67 11.29
N SER A 620 0.09 -37.73 10.55
CA SER A 620 1.38 -37.82 9.86
C SER A 620 1.55 -36.70 8.84
N VAL A 621 0.53 -36.41 8.03
CA VAL A 621 0.58 -35.32 7.05
C VAL A 621 0.79 -33.96 7.74
N LEU A 622 0.12 -33.71 8.87
CA LEU A 622 0.27 -32.47 9.63
C LEU A 622 1.66 -32.31 10.24
N GLU A 623 2.28 -33.39 10.71
CA GLU A 623 3.67 -33.38 11.19
C GLU A 623 4.64 -32.98 10.07
N PHE A 624 4.45 -33.54 8.87
CA PHE A 624 5.24 -33.18 7.69
C PHE A 624 5.02 -31.72 7.27
N ILE A 625 3.77 -31.26 7.19
CA ILE A 625 3.45 -29.86 6.85
C ILE A 625 4.09 -28.91 7.86
N SER A 626 3.92 -29.17 9.17
CA SER A 626 4.46 -28.32 10.23
C SER A 626 5.98 -28.25 10.18
N TYR A 627 6.63 -29.40 9.94
CA TYR A 627 8.08 -29.46 9.78
C TYR A 627 8.57 -28.69 8.54
N ILE A 628 7.94 -28.90 7.38
CA ILE A 628 8.28 -28.18 6.14
C ILE A 628 8.10 -26.68 6.34
N ARG A 629 7.03 -26.26 7.00
CA ARG A 629 6.75 -24.84 7.32
C ARG A 629 7.74 -24.21 8.27
N SER A 630 8.37 -25.00 9.15
CA SER A 630 9.47 -24.52 9.99
C SER A 630 10.72 -24.17 9.18
N ILE A 631 10.85 -24.69 7.95
CA ILE A 631 11.98 -24.48 7.05
C ILE A 631 11.63 -23.48 5.94
N ASP A 632 10.49 -23.67 5.28
CA ASP A 632 9.97 -22.81 4.20
C ASP A 632 8.47 -22.51 4.38
N LYS A 633 8.18 -21.26 4.73
CA LYS A 633 6.83 -20.75 4.96
C LYS A 633 6.03 -20.52 3.66
N SER A 634 6.70 -20.40 2.53
CA SER A 634 6.10 -20.03 1.23
C SER A 634 5.90 -21.21 0.28
N LEU A 635 6.59 -22.33 0.48
CA LEU A 635 6.55 -23.49 -0.42
C LEU A 635 5.12 -24.02 -0.63
N ARG A 636 4.69 -24.22 -1.88
CA ARG A 636 3.39 -24.85 -2.15
C ARG A 636 3.43 -26.34 -1.80
N ILE A 637 2.49 -26.82 -0.99
CA ILE A 637 2.38 -28.23 -0.60
C ILE A 637 1.08 -28.82 -1.14
N VAL A 638 1.16 -29.94 -1.86
CA VAL A 638 -0.01 -30.70 -2.31
C VAL A 638 0.01 -32.08 -1.69
N VAL A 639 -0.97 -32.35 -0.84
CA VAL A 639 -1.19 -33.67 -0.24
C VAL A 639 -1.98 -34.54 -1.20
N VAL A 640 -1.51 -35.73 -1.50
CA VAL A 640 -2.12 -36.66 -2.46
C VAL A 640 -2.43 -37.96 -1.77
N ALA A 641 -3.67 -38.43 -1.89
CA ALA A 641 -4.03 -39.73 -1.36
C ALA A 641 -5.04 -40.53 -2.15
N GLY A 642 -4.95 -41.86 -2.03
CA GLY A 642 -5.96 -42.78 -2.55
C GLY A 642 -7.28 -42.65 -1.79
N VAL A 643 -7.22 -42.44 -0.48
CA VAL A 643 -8.40 -42.26 0.37
C VAL A 643 -8.13 -41.17 1.39
N VAL A 644 -9.05 -40.20 1.50
CA VAL A 644 -9.06 -39.19 2.56
C VAL A 644 -10.33 -39.32 3.38
N GLN A 645 -10.23 -39.25 4.71
CA GLN A 645 -11.41 -39.24 5.58
C GLN A 645 -12.18 -37.91 5.45
N ALA A 646 -13.51 -37.97 5.37
CA ALA A 646 -14.35 -36.81 5.08
C ALA A 646 -14.15 -35.63 6.05
N GLY A 647 -13.91 -35.92 7.33
CA GLY A 647 -13.62 -34.90 8.34
C GLY A 647 -12.36 -34.09 8.05
N PHE A 648 -11.33 -34.68 7.44
CA PHE A 648 -10.10 -33.95 7.07
C PHE A 648 -10.33 -32.92 5.95
N LEU A 649 -11.36 -33.10 5.10
CA LEU A 649 -11.72 -32.15 4.04
C LEU A 649 -12.83 -31.20 4.45
N ASN A 650 -13.85 -31.69 5.17
CA ASN A 650 -15.00 -30.90 5.60
C ASN A 650 -14.65 -29.95 6.75
N GLN A 651 -13.72 -30.36 7.61
CA GLN A 651 -13.20 -29.57 8.73
C GLN A 651 -11.68 -29.72 8.76
N PRO A 652 -10.97 -29.10 7.79
CA PRO A 652 -9.54 -29.23 7.69
C PRO A 652 -8.87 -28.67 8.96
N PRO A 653 -7.81 -29.32 9.48
CA PRO A 653 -7.03 -28.79 10.59
C PRO A 653 -6.52 -27.38 10.27
N GLU A 654 -6.34 -26.53 11.27
CA GLU A 654 -5.95 -25.11 11.09
C GLU A 654 -4.70 -24.94 10.20
N ALA A 655 -3.71 -25.82 10.34
CA ALA A 655 -2.48 -25.82 9.54
C ALA A 655 -2.71 -26.04 8.03
N VAL A 656 -3.88 -26.56 7.64
CA VAL A 656 -4.30 -26.79 6.24
C VAL A 656 -5.37 -25.76 5.84
N ALA A 657 -6.29 -25.42 6.74
CA ALA A 657 -7.37 -24.48 6.48
C ALA A 657 -6.85 -23.06 6.21
N ASN A 658 -5.96 -22.58 7.08
CA ASN A 658 -5.45 -21.20 7.09
C ASN A 658 -4.27 -21.00 6.13
N ASP A 659 -3.66 -22.09 5.66
CA ASP A 659 -2.54 -22.02 4.74
C ASP A 659 -3.02 -22.13 3.29
N ILE A 660 -3.09 -20.99 2.60
CA ILE A 660 -3.51 -20.89 1.20
C ILE A 660 -2.59 -21.66 0.23
N ASN A 661 -1.36 -21.97 0.63
CA ASN A 661 -0.39 -22.70 -0.17
C ASN A 661 -0.43 -24.21 0.06
N VAL A 662 -1.35 -24.71 0.89
CA VAL A 662 -1.61 -26.14 1.07
C VAL A 662 -2.87 -26.55 0.30
N GLY A 663 -2.75 -27.59 -0.50
CA GLY A 663 -3.84 -28.25 -1.21
C GLY A 663 -3.92 -29.74 -0.90
N VAL A 664 -5.10 -30.34 -1.15
CA VAL A 664 -5.36 -31.77 -0.95
C VAL A 664 -6.05 -32.34 -2.18
N VAL A 665 -5.51 -33.44 -2.69
CA VAL A 665 -6.01 -34.20 -3.84
C VAL A 665 -6.30 -35.63 -3.40
N ALA A 666 -7.52 -36.10 -3.63
CA ALA A 666 -7.94 -37.45 -3.25
C ALA A 666 -8.59 -38.23 -4.40
N LEU A 667 -8.28 -39.53 -4.54
CA LEU A 667 -9.05 -40.38 -5.45
C LEU A 667 -10.49 -40.55 -4.94
N ARG A 668 -10.65 -40.74 -3.62
CA ARG A 668 -11.96 -40.79 -2.98
C ARG A 668 -11.96 -40.23 -1.56
N VAL A 669 -13.13 -39.78 -1.15
CA VAL A 669 -13.46 -39.40 0.22
C VAL A 669 -14.22 -40.54 0.88
N SER A 670 -13.94 -40.78 2.17
CA SER A 670 -14.58 -41.83 2.96
C SER A 670 -15.14 -41.25 4.26
N GLU A 671 -16.43 -41.47 4.52
CA GLU A 671 -17.05 -41.17 5.82
C GLU A 671 -16.50 -42.08 6.93
N ASN A 672 -16.12 -43.31 6.56
CA ASN A 672 -15.59 -44.29 7.51
C ASN A 672 -14.18 -43.90 7.98
N LYS A 673 -14.03 -43.67 9.29
CA LYS A 673 -12.75 -43.50 9.98
C LYS A 673 -12.28 -44.85 10.51
N PHE A 674 -11.42 -45.54 9.75
CA PHE A 674 -10.91 -46.87 10.10
C PHE A 674 -9.39 -46.92 10.01
N LYS A 675 -8.74 -47.46 11.05
CA LYS A 675 -7.30 -47.73 11.06
C LYS A 675 -7.10 -49.24 10.94
N GLY A 676 -6.58 -49.69 9.80
CA GLY A 676 -6.31 -51.11 9.56
C GLY A 676 -5.27 -51.67 10.53
N ARG A 677 -5.37 -52.99 10.77
CA ARG A 677 -4.37 -53.81 11.46
C ARG A 677 -4.23 -55.16 10.74
N GLY A 678 -3.03 -55.70 10.70
CA GLY A 678 -2.69 -56.98 10.08
C GLY A 678 -3.15 -57.06 8.62
N GLY A 679 -4.02 -58.01 8.33
CA GLY A 679 -4.59 -58.25 6.99
C GLY A 679 -5.48 -57.13 6.43
N THR A 680 -5.81 -56.09 7.21
CA THR A 680 -6.60 -54.93 6.76
C THR A 680 -5.78 -53.65 6.62
N ASP A 681 -4.51 -53.65 7.04
CA ASP A 681 -3.62 -52.50 6.87
C ASP A 681 -3.14 -52.39 5.42
N THR A 682 -3.18 -51.17 4.87
CA THR A 682 -2.83 -50.94 3.46
C THR A 682 -1.34 -51.15 3.23
N GLY A 683 -0.48 -50.68 4.14
CA GLY A 683 0.96 -50.90 4.05
C GLY A 683 1.32 -52.38 4.08
N ASN A 684 0.74 -53.14 5.00
CA ASN A 684 1.00 -54.56 5.11
C ASN A 684 0.54 -55.37 3.90
N ARG A 685 -0.62 -55.03 3.33
CA ARG A 685 -1.11 -55.68 2.10
C ARG A 685 -0.26 -55.34 0.88
N LEU A 686 0.28 -54.12 0.80
CA LEU A 686 1.15 -53.70 -0.32
C LEU A 686 2.44 -54.51 -0.37
N PHE A 687 2.96 -54.95 0.78
CA PHE A 687 4.25 -55.64 0.88
C PHE A 687 4.17 -57.08 1.40
N ASN A 688 2.97 -57.64 1.53
CA ASN A 688 2.73 -58.99 2.08
C ASN A 688 3.31 -59.20 3.49
N THR A 689 3.29 -58.15 4.31
CA THR A 689 3.79 -58.16 5.70
C THR A 689 2.69 -58.25 6.74
N THR A 690 1.55 -58.86 6.41
CA THR A 690 0.36 -58.94 7.27
C THR A 690 0.56 -59.72 8.58
N HIS A 691 1.71 -60.38 8.74
CA HIS A 691 2.12 -61.13 9.92
C HIS A 691 2.98 -60.30 10.90
N LEU A 692 3.37 -59.07 10.55
CA LEU A 692 4.25 -58.22 11.36
C LEU A 692 3.49 -57.36 12.41
N ASP A 693 2.17 -57.48 12.47
CA ASP A 693 1.29 -56.68 13.34
C ASP A 693 0.80 -57.44 14.58
#